data_AF-A0AAU2JJ15-F1
#
_entry.id   AF-A0AAU2JJ15-F1
#
_cell.length_a   1.000
_cell.length_b   1.000
_cell.length_c   1.000
_cell.angle_alpha   90.00
_cell.angle_beta   90.00
_cell.angle_gamma   90.00
#
_symmetry.space_group_name_H-M   'P 1'
#
loop_
_entity.id
_entity.type
_entity.pdbx_description
1 polymer ?
#
loop_
_entity_poly.entity_id
_entity_poly.type
_entity_poly.pdbx_seq_one_letter_code
_entity_poly.pdbx_strand_id
1 'polypeptide(L)'
;MTEEQRPVEQRLWRLLDSLRGRMDVSEMADMLLWNAVDWRTRTTGLPAPELDHLQNAARQAQRRIPTLDSTLQGEQQALHGYTPNQIRHYARMLLRPYSASDHRGEFTTSTSLVKIARTALTAYERESSTEATQLYDPACGSATLALDTAHALAEQTGTPATIAGQDVNAATVQRARAHALLLGADAEFSRSNSLEHDAFPNRRFDYTVAEIPYNLSWNDSFAGCAAEAARSDGRFPAGLPQPQNASLLFAQILLSKLRDPAEGGGRGIMFTATGPLHDTGGTTIRTWLLDQDLLDAVVALPQGLSTSTSFRLFALIFSNNKPKSRRNKVQFIDLRGFYGDGDTRRREHRTISGAALDELARSLKHQKPTAYSRTASAKDLSFRQVTVTHHTTAATGKPEPRDVPSLTMLLPTTTATEAWRDTRYATTRPDVREIPNSQVTRFDVDRVFRTDRTPRALRDLTQLGWKTARLTELTEHISYIPSAKSADRPAMLSSVTGEQALILPIEPHLDAVTGDPGEAAPDNRILVLRTRDTHTDAEYLAGWLNSPLGRRLRSAATGSGSDSYVSPRTVNLSQAWRMADDLLIALPDLSVQRDMARTERALVAARRHLIDSHRELWNDPKKRSDIYREANRLIPSADLAQWTASLPFPIASALWAYESKGDNNLHARHAQMFHFWDATIQFHATVVLSALLQDRSRLEQELPALAAQFHDVGITPERATLGIWHIILQRLTKRYRTALTGTDTDEQARARAAFADAPPDFLDTLLSTDVTNLFGEVIQRRNTWSGHSGTTGDDSLKEQLDILTGHIHTLRNLIGSGWLDFPLVRAGGARFRNGVHHHDVDLAMGPNTTLKQERIQTSLPLEEDGLYLVSRDSGSALRLAPLIKLRPTTFGSNSSCYYFSRLQPDGTRFVAYHEVAESERIEEATATTDLASALASGDPATL
;
A
#
# COMPACT_ATOMS: atom_id res chain seq x y z
N MET A 1 15.66 8.60 -27.22
CA MET A 1 16.56 9.27 -28.19
C MET A 1 15.71 10.26 -28.96
N THR A 2 16.06 11.55 -28.98
CA THR A 2 15.30 12.56 -29.73
C THR A 2 15.59 12.46 -31.23
N GLU A 3 14.71 13.01 -32.09
CA GLU A 3 14.96 13.03 -33.54
C GLU A 3 16.24 13.80 -33.91
N GLU A 4 16.58 14.84 -33.14
CA GLU A 4 17.78 15.66 -33.36
C GLU A 4 19.10 14.91 -33.06
N GLN A 5 19.08 13.95 -32.12
CA GLN A 5 20.26 13.17 -31.71
C GLN A 5 20.57 12.00 -32.65
N ARG A 6 19.54 11.43 -33.27
CA ARG A 6 19.64 10.20 -34.08
C ARG A 6 20.67 10.29 -35.22
N PRO A 7 20.77 11.39 -35.99
CA PRO A 7 21.76 11.49 -37.08
C PRO A 7 23.21 11.44 -36.59
N VAL A 8 23.47 12.04 -35.42
CA VAL A 8 24.79 12.06 -34.79
C VAL A 8 25.18 10.65 -34.34
N GLU A 9 24.30 9.96 -33.60
CA GLU A 9 24.58 8.59 -33.15
C GLU A 9 24.78 7.64 -34.35
N GLN A 10 23.90 7.68 -35.36
CA GLN A 10 24.03 6.84 -36.56
C GLN A 10 25.34 7.06 -37.32
N ARG A 11 25.86 8.29 -37.31
CA ARG A 11 27.14 8.60 -37.96
C ARG A 11 28.32 8.07 -37.14
N LEU A 12 28.34 8.32 -35.83
CA LEU A 12 29.36 7.77 -34.93
C LEU A 12 29.39 6.24 -34.95
N TRP A 13 28.23 5.57 -35.01
CA TRP A 13 28.16 4.12 -35.15
C TRP A 13 28.73 3.62 -36.47
N ARG A 14 28.48 4.32 -37.59
CA ARG A 14 29.07 3.96 -38.89
C ARG A 14 30.59 4.10 -38.90
N LEU A 15 31.13 5.13 -38.24
CA LEU A 15 32.58 5.29 -38.07
C LEU A 15 33.17 4.19 -37.19
N LEU A 16 32.48 3.85 -36.11
CA LEU A 16 32.91 2.78 -35.22
C LEU A 16 32.99 1.45 -35.96
N ASP A 17 31.98 1.14 -36.78
CA ASP A 17 31.95 -0.08 -37.56
C ASP A 17 33.00 -0.07 -38.69
N SER A 18 33.27 1.08 -39.32
CA SER A 18 34.30 1.19 -40.37
C SER A 18 35.74 1.05 -39.84
N LEU A 19 35.96 1.37 -38.55
CA LEU A 19 37.26 1.26 -37.88
C LEU A 19 37.38 0.00 -37.00
N ARG A 20 36.37 -0.86 -37.00
CA ARG A 20 36.30 -2.06 -36.17
C ARG A 20 37.48 -2.98 -36.42
N GLY A 21 38.14 -3.40 -35.34
CA GLY A 21 39.32 -4.29 -35.39
C GLY A 21 40.64 -3.60 -35.75
N ARG A 22 40.63 -2.30 -36.09
CA ARG A 22 41.85 -1.50 -36.35
C ARG A 22 42.23 -0.57 -35.20
N MET A 23 41.25 -0.26 -34.36
CA MET A 23 41.33 0.70 -33.27
C MET A 23 40.36 0.27 -32.17
N ASP A 24 40.72 0.45 -30.90
CA ASP A 24 39.75 0.29 -29.83
C ASP A 24 38.81 1.51 -29.75
N VAL A 25 37.65 1.33 -29.12
CA VAL A 25 36.63 2.37 -29.12
C VAL A 25 37.09 3.63 -28.39
N SER A 26 37.99 3.49 -27.41
CA SER A 26 38.44 4.64 -26.64
C SER A 26 39.54 5.43 -27.34
N GLU A 27 40.45 4.77 -28.04
CA GLU A 27 41.41 5.38 -28.96
C GLU A 27 40.66 6.17 -30.05
N MET A 28 39.56 5.60 -30.57
CA MET A 28 38.70 6.29 -31.54
C MET A 28 38.02 7.53 -30.95
N ALA A 29 37.48 7.43 -29.73
CA ALA A 29 36.83 8.55 -29.07
C ALA A 29 37.81 9.72 -28.84
N ASP A 30 39.04 9.43 -28.42
CA ASP A 30 40.08 10.43 -28.15
C ASP A 30 40.53 11.13 -29.44
N MET A 31 40.70 10.35 -30.51
CA MET A 31 41.03 10.87 -31.83
C MET A 31 39.90 11.74 -32.39
N LEU A 32 38.65 11.29 -32.34
CA LEU A 32 37.51 12.07 -32.83
C LEU A 32 37.30 13.34 -32.00
N LEU A 33 37.55 13.28 -30.69
CA LEU A 33 37.46 14.44 -29.80
C LEU A 33 38.54 15.48 -30.17
N TRP A 34 39.78 15.04 -30.41
CA TRP A 34 40.83 15.92 -30.93
C TRP A 34 40.46 16.50 -32.30
N ASN A 35 39.97 15.68 -33.23
CA ASN A 35 39.58 16.13 -34.57
C ASN A 35 38.49 17.21 -34.52
N ALA A 36 37.54 17.08 -33.60
CA ALA A 36 36.50 18.08 -33.38
C ALA A 36 37.07 19.36 -32.73
N VAL A 37 38.03 19.24 -31.80
CA VAL A 37 38.70 20.40 -31.21
C VAL A 37 39.50 21.18 -32.27
N ASP A 38 40.27 20.49 -33.11
CA ASP A 38 41.02 21.10 -34.21
C ASP A 38 40.09 21.83 -35.18
N TRP A 39 38.97 21.18 -35.56
CA TRP A 39 37.91 21.83 -36.34
C TRP A 39 37.37 23.10 -35.67
N ARG A 40 37.04 23.04 -34.37
CA ARG A 40 36.46 24.18 -33.65
C ARG A 40 37.44 25.33 -33.53
N THR A 41 38.72 25.03 -33.26
CA THR A 41 39.82 26.00 -33.19
C THR A 41 39.95 26.77 -34.51
N ARG A 42 40.00 26.04 -35.64
CA ARG A 42 40.14 26.65 -36.97
C ARG A 42 38.92 27.48 -37.39
N THR A 43 37.72 27.05 -37.02
CA THR A 43 36.47 27.72 -37.44
C THR A 43 36.11 28.92 -36.57
N THR A 44 36.50 28.94 -35.30
CA THR A 44 36.14 30.02 -34.36
C THR A 44 37.30 30.97 -34.04
N GLY A 45 38.54 30.57 -34.32
CA GLY A 45 39.74 31.31 -33.91
C GLY A 45 40.04 31.24 -32.41
N LEU A 46 39.27 30.47 -31.64
CA LEU A 46 39.55 30.24 -30.23
C LEU A 46 40.85 29.44 -30.07
N PRO A 47 41.74 29.78 -29.12
CA PRO A 47 42.98 29.04 -28.92
C PRO A 47 42.70 27.61 -28.45
N ALA A 48 43.38 26.64 -29.06
CA ALA A 48 43.31 25.26 -28.59
C ALA A 48 44.00 25.15 -27.22
N PRO A 49 43.36 24.55 -26.20
CA PRO A 49 43.99 24.33 -24.91
C PRO A 49 45.10 23.27 -25.02
N GLU A 50 45.95 23.18 -23.99
CA GLU A 50 46.95 22.12 -23.88
C GLU A 50 46.27 20.76 -23.74
N LEU A 51 46.35 19.94 -24.80
CA LEU A 51 45.67 18.65 -24.95
C LEU A 51 46.62 17.55 -25.46
N ASP A 52 47.85 17.51 -24.96
CA ASP A 52 48.92 16.63 -25.45
C ASP A 52 48.50 15.16 -25.53
N HIS A 53 47.70 14.67 -24.58
CA HIS A 53 47.23 13.29 -24.60
C HIS A 53 46.36 13.01 -25.83
N LEU A 54 45.39 13.89 -26.10
CA LEU A 54 44.48 13.76 -27.25
C LEU A 54 45.22 13.94 -28.57
N GLN A 55 46.15 14.91 -28.64
CA GLN A 55 47.00 15.14 -29.81
C GLN A 55 47.88 13.92 -30.13
N ASN A 56 48.52 13.34 -29.11
CA ASN A 56 49.38 12.19 -29.28
C ASN A 56 48.58 10.95 -29.69
N ALA A 57 47.41 10.72 -29.09
CA ALA A 57 46.50 9.64 -29.50
C ALA A 57 46.11 9.77 -30.98
N ALA A 58 45.70 10.95 -31.42
CA ALA A 58 45.34 11.19 -32.82
C ALA A 58 46.53 10.99 -33.78
N ARG A 59 47.72 11.51 -33.44
CA ARG A 59 48.93 11.32 -34.28
C ARG A 59 49.34 9.86 -34.38
N GLN A 60 49.26 9.10 -33.28
CA GLN A 60 49.57 7.67 -33.29
C GLN A 60 48.57 6.89 -34.16
N ALA A 61 47.28 7.19 -34.04
CA ALA A 61 46.24 6.60 -34.86
C ALA A 61 46.44 6.88 -36.36
N GLN A 62 46.72 8.12 -36.74
CA GLN A 62 46.96 8.53 -38.14
C GLN A 62 48.20 7.83 -38.74
N ARG A 63 49.27 7.66 -37.96
CA ARG A 63 50.46 6.90 -38.41
C ARG A 63 50.16 5.42 -38.66
N ARG A 64 49.25 4.83 -37.87
CA ARG A 64 48.89 3.41 -37.96
C ARG A 64 47.90 3.12 -39.08
N ILE A 65 47.04 4.08 -39.43
CA ILE A 65 45.94 3.91 -40.40
C ILE A 65 46.02 5.00 -41.48
N PRO A 66 46.67 4.75 -42.64
CA PRO A 66 46.86 5.77 -43.68
C PRO A 66 45.56 6.34 -44.29
N THR A 67 44.46 5.58 -44.28
CA THR A 67 43.15 6.04 -44.81
C THR A 67 42.36 6.90 -43.81
N LEU A 68 42.93 7.20 -42.65
CA LEU A 68 42.23 7.89 -41.58
C LEU A 68 42.01 9.37 -41.87
N ASP A 69 42.93 10.02 -42.61
CA ASP A 69 42.84 11.46 -42.88
C ASP A 69 41.58 11.84 -43.68
N SER A 70 41.20 11.05 -44.69
CA SER A 70 39.96 11.29 -45.44
C SER A 70 38.71 11.07 -44.57
N THR A 71 38.77 10.12 -43.64
CA THR A 71 37.70 9.88 -42.66
C THR A 71 37.56 11.07 -41.71
N LEU A 72 38.66 11.56 -41.15
CA LEU A 72 38.67 12.71 -40.24
C LEU A 72 38.20 14.00 -40.92
N GLN A 73 38.60 14.24 -42.17
CA GLN A 73 38.10 15.37 -42.97
C GLN A 73 36.59 15.26 -43.22
N GLY A 74 36.09 14.06 -43.57
CA GLY A 74 34.66 13.81 -43.73
C GLY A 74 33.87 14.10 -42.46
N GLU A 75 34.44 13.81 -41.29
CA GLU A 75 33.85 14.16 -40.00
C GLU A 75 33.90 15.64 -39.68
N GLN A 76 35.00 16.35 -39.99
CA GLN A 76 35.04 17.81 -39.86
C GLN A 76 33.96 18.47 -40.74
N GLN A 77 33.72 17.96 -41.96
CA GLN A 77 32.63 18.44 -42.81
C GLN A 77 31.25 18.20 -42.20
N ALA A 78 31.08 17.10 -41.47
CA ALA A 78 29.84 16.80 -40.73
C ALA A 78 29.57 17.82 -39.63
N LEU A 79 30.62 18.14 -38.85
CA LEU A 79 30.54 19.05 -37.72
C LEU A 79 30.06 20.45 -38.14
N HIS A 80 30.38 20.91 -39.36
CA HIS A 80 29.87 22.17 -39.91
C HIS A 80 28.34 22.19 -40.04
N GLY A 81 27.71 21.04 -40.28
CA GLY A 81 26.27 20.92 -40.46
C GLY A 81 25.50 20.66 -39.16
N TYR A 82 26.18 20.52 -38.02
CA TYR A 82 25.54 20.21 -36.75
C TYR A 82 25.02 21.45 -36.02
N THR A 83 23.82 21.33 -35.45
CA THR A 83 23.28 22.33 -34.51
C THR A 83 24.11 22.36 -33.22
N PRO A 84 24.04 23.43 -32.41
CA PRO A 84 24.68 23.46 -31.09
C PRO A 84 24.30 22.28 -30.19
N ASN A 85 23.03 21.84 -30.23
CA ASN A 85 22.55 20.66 -29.50
C ASN A 85 23.17 19.35 -30.03
N GLN A 86 23.34 19.23 -31.35
CA GLN A 86 24.01 18.09 -31.97
C GLN A 86 25.51 18.04 -31.62
N ILE A 87 26.20 19.19 -31.61
CA ILE A 87 27.60 19.28 -31.15
C ILE A 87 27.72 18.87 -29.68
N ARG A 88 26.81 19.34 -28.82
CA ARG A 88 26.76 18.94 -27.40
C ARG A 88 26.53 17.44 -27.25
N HIS A 89 25.61 16.87 -28.02
CA HIS A 89 25.36 15.44 -28.00
C HIS A 89 26.56 14.63 -28.53
N TYR A 90 27.21 15.10 -29.60
CA TYR A 90 28.43 14.52 -30.17
C TYR A 90 29.55 14.47 -29.13
N ALA A 91 29.85 15.60 -28.47
CA ALA A 91 30.84 15.66 -27.40
C ALA A 91 30.52 14.67 -26.27
N ARG A 92 29.26 14.64 -25.81
CA ARG A 92 28.83 13.69 -24.76
C ARG A 92 28.99 12.24 -25.17
N MET A 93 28.76 11.89 -26.43
CA MET A 93 28.98 10.52 -26.91
C MET A 93 30.47 10.15 -26.86
N LEU A 94 31.36 11.04 -27.29
CA LEU A 94 32.81 10.79 -27.25
C LEU A 94 33.39 10.77 -25.83
N LEU A 95 32.73 11.42 -24.88
CA LEU A 95 33.14 11.43 -23.47
C LEU A 95 32.57 10.25 -22.66
N ARG A 96 31.76 9.39 -23.27
CA ARG A 96 31.24 8.18 -22.62
C ARG A 96 32.28 7.05 -22.64
N PRO A 97 32.26 6.16 -21.63
CA PRO A 97 33.01 4.91 -21.69
C PRO A 97 32.35 3.93 -22.68
N TYR A 98 33.16 3.21 -23.44
CA TYR A 98 32.68 2.25 -24.44
C TYR A 98 32.98 0.77 -24.10
N SER A 99 33.69 0.47 -23.01
CA SER A 99 33.91 -0.90 -22.54
C SER A 99 33.60 -1.09 -21.04
N ALA A 100 33.31 -2.34 -20.64
CA ALA A 100 33.03 -2.71 -19.26
C ALA A 100 34.28 -2.69 -18.36
N SER A 101 35.47 -2.82 -18.93
CA SER A 101 36.77 -2.78 -18.22
C SER A 101 37.40 -1.39 -18.17
N ASP A 102 36.92 -0.44 -19.00
CA ASP A 102 37.45 0.93 -19.02
C ASP A 102 36.98 1.69 -17.78
N HIS A 103 37.94 2.08 -16.93
CA HIS A 103 37.69 2.88 -15.72
C HIS A 103 37.28 4.33 -16.08
N ARG A 104 37.27 4.69 -17.38
CA ARG A 104 36.84 5.98 -17.92
C ARG A 104 35.38 6.34 -17.57
N GLY A 105 34.56 5.35 -17.21
CA GLY A 105 33.17 5.56 -16.78
C GLY A 105 33.03 6.26 -15.42
N GLU A 106 34.11 6.36 -14.65
CA GLU A 106 34.15 7.06 -13.36
C GLU A 106 34.16 8.60 -13.51
N PHE A 107 34.41 9.12 -14.72
CA PHE A 107 34.68 10.55 -14.93
C PHE A 107 33.60 11.30 -15.75
N THR A 108 32.48 10.67 -16.11
CA THR A 108 31.39 11.31 -16.85
C THR A 108 30.04 11.07 -16.18
N THR A 109 29.37 12.18 -15.83
CA THR A 109 28.05 12.19 -15.17
C THR A 109 26.92 11.79 -16.11
N SER A 110 25.97 11.02 -15.59
CA SER A 110 24.80 10.58 -16.35
C SER A 110 23.85 11.73 -16.71
N THR A 111 23.10 11.58 -17.80
CA THR A 111 22.10 12.57 -18.22
C THR A 111 21.03 12.78 -17.14
N SER A 112 20.71 11.72 -16.37
CA SER A 112 19.73 11.79 -15.29
C SER A 112 20.19 12.69 -14.15
N LEU A 113 21.44 12.56 -13.71
CA LEU A 113 22.00 13.40 -12.65
C LEU A 113 22.14 14.86 -13.12
N VAL A 114 22.54 15.10 -14.37
CA VAL A 114 22.55 16.46 -14.96
C VAL A 114 21.16 17.10 -14.93
N LYS A 115 20.11 16.36 -15.34
CA LYS A 115 18.73 16.86 -15.30
C LYS A 115 18.28 17.20 -13.88
N ILE A 116 18.67 16.39 -12.89
CA ILE A 116 18.38 16.65 -11.47
C ILE A 116 19.09 17.93 -11.00
N ALA A 117 20.39 18.07 -11.28
CA ALA A 117 21.17 19.26 -10.90
C ALA A 117 20.61 20.54 -11.52
N ARG A 118 20.32 20.51 -12.83
CA ARG A 118 19.63 21.60 -13.51
C ARG A 118 18.34 21.95 -12.79
N THR A 119 17.42 20.99 -12.68
CA THR A 119 16.09 21.24 -12.09
C THR A 119 16.17 21.79 -10.67
N ALA A 120 17.10 21.27 -9.86
CA ALA A 120 17.28 21.72 -8.49
C ALA A 120 17.79 23.17 -8.39
N LEU A 121 18.79 23.53 -9.19
CA LEU A 121 19.40 24.85 -9.14
C LEU A 121 18.55 25.91 -9.84
N THR A 122 17.77 25.52 -10.86
CA THR A 122 16.85 26.42 -11.59
C THR A 122 15.49 26.60 -10.92
N ALA A 123 15.17 25.83 -9.86
CA ALA A 123 13.87 25.88 -9.18
C ALA A 123 13.57 27.21 -8.50
N TYR A 124 14.60 28.00 -8.20
CA TYR A 124 14.48 29.29 -7.53
C TYR A 124 14.76 30.41 -8.51
N GLU A 125 13.92 31.45 -8.47
CA GLU A 125 14.13 32.65 -9.26
C GLU A 125 15.37 33.39 -8.73
N ARG A 126 16.29 33.71 -9.64
CA ARG A 126 17.41 34.62 -9.38
C ARG A 126 16.95 36.03 -9.73
N GLU A 127 17.34 37.02 -8.94
CA GLU A 127 17.19 38.42 -9.34
C GLU A 127 17.95 38.64 -10.67
N SER A 128 17.34 39.42 -11.57
CA SER A 128 17.97 39.76 -12.84
C SER A 128 19.31 40.45 -12.56
N SER A 129 20.39 39.88 -13.08
CA SER A 129 21.74 40.44 -13.00
C SER A 129 22.29 40.55 -14.41
N THR A 130 23.12 41.57 -14.65
CA THR A 130 23.89 41.71 -15.89
C THR A 130 25.22 40.96 -15.83
N GLU A 131 25.61 40.45 -14.66
CA GLU A 131 26.86 39.72 -14.46
C GLU A 131 26.76 38.26 -14.92
N ALA A 132 27.89 37.73 -15.40
CA ALA A 132 27.98 36.34 -15.82
C ALA A 132 27.83 35.39 -14.62
N THR A 133 26.97 34.39 -14.76
CA THR A 133 26.72 33.39 -13.71
C THR A 133 27.98 32.55 -13.46
N GLN A 134 28.46 32.51 -12.22
CA GLN A 134 29.69 31.78 -11.86
C GLN A 134 29.36 30.38 -11.32
N LEU A 135 29.90 29.32 -11.91
CA LEU A 135 29.70 27.94 -11.48
C LEU A 135 31.03 27.23 -11.17
N TYR A 136 31.09 26.47 -10.07
CA TYR A 136 32.26 25.69 -9.68
C TYR A 136 31.99 24.19 -9.47
N ASP A 137 32.94 23.35 -9.88
CA ASP A 137 32.94 21.90 -9.65
C ASP A 137 34.30 21.39 -9.11
N PRO A 138 34.39 20.96 -7.84
CA PRO A 138 35.63 20.51 -7.21
C PRO A 138 36.05 19.09 -7.60
N ALA A 139 35.28 18.36 -8.39
CA ALA A 139 35.64 17.02 -8.86
C ALA A 139 35.10 16.84 -10.28
N CYS A 140 35.56 17.73 -11.17
CA CYS A 140 34.79 18.04 -12.38
C CYS A 140 34.72 16.92 -13.41
N GLY A 141 35.58 15.90 -13.34
CA GLY A 141 35.60 14.86 -14.35
C GLY A 141 35.77 15.47 -15.75
N SER A 142 35.02 14.95 -16.73
CA SER A 142 34.92 15.50 -18.09
C SER A 142 34.11 16.82 -18.19
N ALA A 143 33.79 17.42 -17.05
CA ALA A 143 32.99 18.62 -16.86
C ALA A 143 31.55 18.53 -17.40
N THR A 144 31.04 17.33 -17.68
CA THR A 144 29.68 17.14 -18.20
C THR A 144 28.61 17.72 -17.27
N LEU A 145 28.75 17.51 -15.95
CA LEU A 145 27.83 18.07 -14.96
C LEU A 145 27.86 19.60 -14.95
N ALA A 146 29.06 20.17 -14.83
CA ALA A 146 29.27 21.62 -14.78
C ALA A 146 28.80 22.34 -16.05
N LEU A 147 29.24 21.89 -17.24
CA LEU A 147 28.97 22.56 -18.52
C LEU A 147 27.49 22.55 -18.89
N ASP A 148 26.78 21.45 -18.67
CA ASP A 148 25.36 21.38 -19.00
C ASP A 148 24.48 22.11 -17.98
N THR A 149 24.87 22.07 -16.70
CA THR A 149 24.15 22.82 -15.67
C THR A 149 24.33 24.31 -15.89
N ALA A 150 25.55 24.77 -16.19
CA ALA A 150 25.85 26.16 -16.53
C ALA A 150 25.08 26.62 -17.78
N HIS A 151 24.99 25.79 -18.82
CA HIS A 151 24.21 26.11 -20.01
C HIS A 151 22.74 26.34 -19.69
N ALA A 152 22.13 25.46 -18.89
CA ALA A 152 20.73 25.60 -18.52
C ALA A 152 20.48 26.81 -17.59
N LEU A 153 21.43 27.11 -16.70
CA LEU A 153 21.37 28.32 -15.89
C LEU A 153 21.44 29.56 -16.78
N ALA A 154 22.33 29.59 -17.77
CA ALA A 154 22.44 30.69 -18.72
C ALA A 154 21.17 30.89 -19.56
N GLU A 155 20.52 29.81 -20.00
CA GLU A 155 19.22 29.87 -20.69
C GLU A 155 18.13 30.47 -19.78
N GLN A 156 18.12 30.14 -18.50
CA GLN A 156 17.14 30.66 -17.55
C GLN A 156 17.41 32.12 -17.17
N THR A 157 18.67 32.49 -16.91
CA THR A 157 19.03 33.83 -16.45
C THR A 157 19.16 34.84 -17.60
N GLY A 158 19.33 34.36 -18.83
CA GLY A 158 19.63 35.21 -19.99
C GLY A 158 21.05 35.79 -19.96
N THR A 159 21.91 35.33 -19.04
CA THR A 159 23.31 35.78 -18.92
C THR A 159 24.29 34.64 -19.21
N PRO A 160 25.46 34.94 -19.81
CA PRO A 160 26.52 33.94 -19.96
C PRO A 160 26.93 33.34 -18.61
N ALA A 161 27.45 32.12 -18.63
CA ALA A 161 28.00 31.46 -17.45
C ALA A 161 29.51 31.24 -17.62
N THR A 162 30.28 31.54 -16.58
CA THR A 162 31.70 31.19 -16.48
C THR A 162 31.86 30.02 -15.51
N ILE A 163 32.68 29.05 -15.90
CA ILE A 163 32.83 27.79 -15.17
C ILE A 163 34.26 27.68 -14.65
N ALA A 164 34.41 27.19 -13.43
CA ALA A 164 35.70 26.73 -12.90
C ALA A 164 35.57 25.29 -12.45
N GLY A 165 36.59 24.48 -12.67
CA GLY A 165 36.61 23.13 -12.15
C GLY A 165 38.01 22.60 -11.90
N GLN A 166 38.09 21.57 -11.08
CA GLN A 166 39.35 20.88 -10.82
C GLN A 166 39.14 19.38 -10.69
N ASP A 167 40.16 18.63 -11.09
CA ASP A 167 40.19 17.18 -10.97
C ASP A 167 41.66 16.73 -10.79
N VAL A 168 41.86 15.62 -10.06
CA VAL A 168 43.20 15.07 -9.82
C VAL A 168 43.78 14.41 -11.09
N ASN A 169 42.91 13.94 -11.98
CA ASN A 169 43.29 13.20 -13.19
C ASN A 169 43.57 14.15 -14.37
N ALA A 170 44.84 14.19 -14.79
CA ALA A 170 45.31 15.05 -15.88
C ALA A 170 44.60 14.78 -17.23
N ALA A 171 44.36 13.52 -17.58
CA ALA A 171 43.71 13.15 -18.85
C ALA A 171 42.24 13.60 -18.86
N THR A 172 41.58 13.50 -17.71
CA THR A 172 40.20 13.95 -17.52
C THR A 172 40.07 15.48 -17.59
N VAL A 173 41.01 16.23 -17.00
CA VAL A 173 41.08 17.69 -17.14
C VAL A 173 41.27 18.12 -18.60
N GLN A 174 42.12 17.42 -19.37
CA GLN A 174 42.26 17.68 -20.81
C GLN A 174 40.93 17.46 -21.55
N ARG A 175 40.18 16.40 -21.23
CA ARG A 175 38.84 16.18 -21.81
C ARG A 175 37.86 17.28 -21.43
N ALA A 176 37.88 17.76 -20.18
CA ALA A 176 37.04 18.89 -19.75
C ALA A 176 37.33 20.16 -20.56
N ARG A 177 38.62 20.48 -20.79
CA ARG A 177 39.05 21.60 -21.64
C ARG A 177 38.59 21.43 -23.08
N ALA A 178 38.75 20.23 -23.65
CA ALA A 178 38.26 19.91 -25.00
C ALA A 178 36.73 20.06 -25.09
N HIS A 179 36.01 19.57 -24.08
CA HIS A 179 34.55 19.66 -24.00
C HIS A 179 34.08 21.12 -23.96
N ALA A 180 34.68 21.96 -23.11
CA ALA A 180 34.33 23.38 -23.05
C ALA A 180 34.60 24.11 -24.37
N LEU A 181 35.75 23.87 -25.01
CA LEU A 181 36.07 24.49 -26.30
C LEU A 181 35.05 24.10 -27.38
N LEU A 182 34.68 22.83 -27.48
CA LEU A 182 33.68 22.35 -28.43
C LEU A 182 32.33 23.05 -28.26
N LEU A 183 31.94 23.28 -27.02
CA LEU A 183 30.71 23.99 -26.68
C LEU A 183 30.83 25.52 -26.78
N GLY A 184 32.05 26.06 -26.95
CA GLY A 184 32.32 27.49 -26.87
C GLY A 184 32.05 28.08 -25.48
N ALA A 185 32.23 27.27 -24.42
CA ALA A 185 32.00 27.69 -23.05
C ALA A 185 33.21 28.42 -22.47
N ASP A 186 32.96 29.48 -21.69
CA ASP A 186 33.98 30.18 -20.90
C ASP A 186 34.27 29.37 -19.63
N ALA A 187 35.35 28.58 -19.64
CA ALA A 187 35.65 27.63 -18.59
C ALA A 187 37.15 27.50 -18.30
N GLU A 188 37.49 27.43 -17.01
CA GLU A 188 38.84 27.21 -16.51
C GLU A 188 38.91 25.88 -15.75
N PHE A 189 39.78 24.96 -16.19
CA PHE A 189 39.97 23.67 -15.53
C PHE A 189 41.43 23.45 -15.10
N SER A 190 41.60 23.09 -13.83
CA SER A 190 42.91 22.85 -13.22
C SER A 190 43.11 21.39 -12.79
N ARG A 191 44.36 20.91 -12.88
CA ARG A 191 44.75 19.60 -12.35
C ARG A 191 45.23 19.78 -10.91
N SER A 192 44.41 19.39 -9.93
CA SER A 192 44.73 19.49 -8.51
C SER A 192 43.95 18.48 -7.68
N ASN A 193 44.49 18.05 -6.54
CA ASN A 193 43.73 17.33 -5.52
C ASN A 193 42.94 18.35 -4.68
N SER A 194 41.61 18.33 -4.82
CA SER A 194 40.71 19.30 -4.17
C SER A 194 40.74 19.31 -2.66
N LEU A 195 41.09 18.17 -2.04
CA LEU A 195 41.21 18.07 -0.58
C LEU A 195 42.46 18.80 -0.09
N GLU A 196 43.56 18.73 -0.84
CA GLU A 196 44.88 19.24 -0.43
C GLU A 196 45.18 20.64 -0.94
N HIS A 197 44.75 20.95 -2.17
CA HIS A 197 45.09 22.21 -2.83
C HIS A 197 43.91 22.77 -3.63
N ASP A 198 43.50 23.96 -3.21
CA ASP A 198 42.48 24.77 -3.85
C ASP A 198 43.07 25.49 -5.06
N ALA A 199 42.64 25.14 -6.29
CA ALA A 199 43.12 25.83 -7.49
C ALA A 199 42.50 27.23 -7.67
N PHE A 200 41.50 27.60 -6.87
CA PHE A 200 40.74 28.86 -7.03
C PHE A 200 40.52 29.60 -5.68
N PRO A 201 41.54 29.81 -4.84
CA PRO A 201 41.37 30.17 -3.41
C PRO A 201 40.57 31.44 -3.15
N ASN A 202 40.74 32.46 -4.01
CA ASN A 202 40.11 33.78 -3.85
C ASN A 202 38.83 33.96 -4.69
N ARG A 203 38.36 32.90 -5.35
CA ARG A 203 37.16 32.96 -6.20
C ARG A 203 35.95 32.40 -5.45
N ARG A 204 34.81 33.07 -5.62
CA ARG A 204 33.50 32.66 -5.12
C ARG A 204 32.53 32.53 -6.28
N PHE A 205 31.51 31.71 -6.10
CA PHE A 205 30.63 31.25 -7.17
C PHE A 205 29.16 31.35 -6.75
N ASP A 206 28.31 31.66 -7.72
CA ASP A 206 26.86 31.66 -7.51
C ASP A 206 26.34 30.23 -7.30
N TYR A 207 26.93 29.29 -8.05
CA TYR A 207 26.53 27.89 -8.06
C TYR A 207 27.72 26.94 -7.87
N THR A 208 27.49 25.86 -7.16
CA THR A 208 28.45 24.76 -7.07
C THR A 208 27.79 23.42 -7.37
N VAL A 209 28.43 22.56 -8.14
CA VAL A 209 27.93 21.23 -8.48
C VAL A 209 29.01 20.19 -8.20
N ALA A 210 28.64 18.98 -7.79
CA ALA A 210 29.58 17.88 -7.74
C ALA A 210 28.90 16.51 -7.86
N GLU A 211 29.45 15.65 -8.71
CA GLU A 211 29.36 14.20 -8.58
C GLU A 211 30.68 13.69 -8.02
N ILE A 212 30.79 13.62 -6.69
CA ILE A 212 32.05 13.30 -6.03
C ILE A 212 32.40 11.81 -6.18
N PRO A 213 33.69 11.44 -6.03
CA PRO A 213 34.07 10.04 -5.87
C PRO A 213 33.41 9.42 -4.63
N TYR A 214 32.58 8.40 -4.84
CA TYR A 214 31.81 7.78 -3.76
C TYR A 214 32.69 6.89 -2.87
N ASN A 215 32.53 6.98 -1.55
CA ASN A 215 33.30 6.21 -0.56
C ASN A 215 34.83 6.37 -0.69
N LEU A 216 35.29 7.56 -1.13
CA LEU A 216 36.70 7.86 -1.25
C LEU A 216 37.37 7.89 0.13
N SER A 217 38.34 6.99 0.33
CA SER A 217 39.31 7.09 1.42
C SER A 217 40.23 8.27 1.16
N TRP A 218 40.47 9.08 2.19
CA TRP A 218 41.33 10.27 2.14
C TRP A 218 42.44 10.22 3.20
N ASN A 219 42.83 9.02 3.61
CA ASN A 219 43.96 8.78 4.52
C ASN A 219 45.22 9.55 4.09
N ASP A 220 45.54 9.54 2.79
CA ASP A 220 46.74 10.18 2.26
C ASP A 220 46.67 11.71 2.35
N SER A 221 45.46 12.29 2.27
CA SER A 221 45.22 13.73 2.40
C SER A 221 44.97 14.17 3.85
N PHE A 222 45.03 13.25 4.83
CA PHE A 222 44.63 13.54 6.22
C PHE A 222 45.42 14.68 6.84
N ALA A 223 46.75 14.66 6.71
CA ALA A 223 47.63 15.65 7.30
C ALA A 223 47.36 17.07 6.75
N GLY A 224 47.15 17.20 5.44
CA GLY A 224 46.81 18.47 4.78
C GLY A 224 45.47 19.02 5.24
N CYS A 225 44.43 18.17 5.22
CA CYS A 225 43.10 18.55 5.69
C CYS A 225 43.08 18.92 7.18
N ALA A 226 43.85 18.23 8.02
CA ALA A 226 43.97 18.53 9.45
C ALA A 226 44.68 19.86 9.72
N ALA A 227 45.76 20.14 8.99
CA ALA A 227 46.42 21.43 9.06
C ALA A 227 45.47 22.56 8.61
N GLU A 228 44.69 22.33 7.57
CA GLU A 228 43.72 23.33 7.09
C GLU A 228 42.53 23.51 8.06
N ALA A 229 41.98 22.44 8.63
CA ALA A 229 40.89 22.51 9.60
C ALA A 229 41.28 23.25 10.88
N ALA A 230 42.56 23.30 11.22
CA ALA A 230 43.08 24.07 12.36
C ALA A 230 43.16 25.59 12.08
N ARG A 231 43.02 26.02 10.83
CA ARG A 231 43.06 27.44 10.45
C ARG A 231 41.67 28.07 10.55
N SER A 232 41.61 29.31 11.03
CA SER A 232 40.36 30.08 11.10
C SER A 232 39.77 30.42 9.72
N ASP A 233 40.61 30.48 8.68
CA ASP A 233 40.25 30.74 7.30
C ASP A 233 40.25 29.48 6.41
N GLY A 234 40.37 28.29 7.02
CA GLY A 234 40.40 27.02 6.30
C GLY A 234 39.02 26.58 5.79
N ARG A 235 39.00 25.74 4.75
CA ARG A 235 37.76 25.25 4.12
C ARG A 235 37.01 24.19 4.96
N PHE A 236 37.57 23.72 6.08
CA PHE A 236 36.99 22.66 6.92
C PHE A 236 36.61 23.14 8.33
N PRO A 237 35.73 24.16 8.46
CA PRO A 237 35.42 24.78 9.76
C PRO A 237 34.66 23.85 10.73
N ALA A 238 34.04 22.78 10.24
CA ALA A 238 33.30 21.82 11.08
C ALA A 238 34.13 20.59 11.46
N GLY A 239 35.45 20.65 11.24
CA GLY A 239 36.38 19.54 11.44
C GLY A 239 36.28 18.50 10.32
N LEU A 240 36.77 17.30 10.64
CA LEU A 240 36.99 16.24 9.66
C LEU A 240 36.10 15.02 9.95
N PRO A 241 35.60 14.32 8.90
CA PRO A 241 34.89 13.05 9.07
C PRO A 241 35.88 11.92 9.36
N GLN A 242 35.41 10.68 9.32
CA GLN A 242 36.31 9.52 9.37
C GLN A 242 37.12 9.38 8.06
N PRO A 243 38.40 8.96 8.12
CA PRO A 243 39.28 8.89 6.95
C PRO A 243 38.81 8.00 5.80
N GLN A 244 37.88 7.08 6.04
CA GLN A 244 37.37 6.14 5.03
C GLN A 244 36.32 6.77 4.10
N ASN A 245 35.83 7.99 4.38
CA ASN A 245 34.83 8.65 3.53
C ASN A 245 35.00 10.18 3.48
N ALA A 246 35.43 10.69 2.33
CA ALA A 246 35.69 12.12 2.10
C ALA A 246 34.42 12.96 1.77
N SER A 247 33.24 12.36 1.66
CA SER A 247 32.08 13.06 1.09
C SER A 247 31.68 14.33 1.84
N LEU A 248 31.80 14.35 3.17
CA LEU A 248 31.49 15.52 3.98
C LEU A 248 32.59 16.60 3.91
N LEU A 249 33.81 16.27 3.47
CA LEU A 249 34.84 17.27 3.14
C LEU A 249 34.47 18.00 1.85
N PHE A 250 34.01 17.27 0.82
CA PHE A 250 33.53 17.90 -0.41
C PHE A 250 32.32 18.81 -0.17
N ALA A 251 31.40 18.44 0.73
CA ALA A 251 30.31 19.34 1.14
C ALA A 251 30.84 20.67 1.70
N GLN A 252 31.84 20.62 2.58
CA GLN A 252 32.49 21.81 3.14
C GLN A 252 33.23 22.62 2.05
N ILE A 253 33.92 21.97 1.11
CA ILE A 253 34.58 22.63 -0.03
C ILE A 253 33.56 23.39 -0.87
N LEU A 254 32.45 22.75 -1.28
CA LEU A 254 31.40 23.40 -2.05
C LEU A 254 30.86 24.64 -1.33
N LEU A 255 30.56 24.51 -0.04
CA LEU A 255 30.03 25.61 0.78
C LEU A 255 31.03 26.76 0.93
N SER A 256 32.33 26.47 1.08
CA SER A 256 33.39 27.48 1.17
C SER A 256 33.53 28.34 -0.10
N LYS A 257 33.01 27.84 -1.23
CA LYS A 257 33.08 28.48 -2.55
C LYS A 257 31.84 29.28 -2.92
N LEU A 258 30.77 29.19 -2.14
CA LEU A 258 29.57 29.99 -2.39
C LEU A 258 29.84 31.47 -2.14
N ARG A 259 29.24 32.31 -2.98
CA ARG A 259 29.19 33.76 -2.79
C ARG A 259 28.70 34.12 -1.39
N ASP A 260 29.20 35.23 -0.85
CA ASP A 260 28.83 35.69 0.49
C ASP A 260 27.30 35.93 0.59
N PRO A 261 26.62 35.48 1.66
CA PRO A 261 25.20 35.76 1.88
C PRO A 261 24.82 37.24 1.82
N ALA A 262 25.72 38.15 2.24
CA ALA A 262 25.53 39.60 2.17
C ALA A 262 25.45 40.13 0.73
N GLU A 263 25.99 39.37 -0.23
CA GLU A 263 25.93 39.68 -1.67
C GLU A 263 24.86 38.85 -2.40
N GLY A 264 23.91 38.26 -1.67
CA GLY A 264 22.84 37.43 -2.23
C GLY A 264 23.08 35.92 -2.12
N GLY A 265 24.27 35.49 -1.68
CA GLY A 265 24.59 34.08 -1.44
C GLY A 265 24.67 33.24 -2.72
N GLY A 266 24.87 31.93 -2.52
CA GLY A 266 24.94 30.93 -3.58
C GLY A 266 24.17 29.65 -3.25
N ARG A 267 24.11 28.74 -4.23
CA ARG A 267 23.42 27.45 -4.14
C ARG A 267 24.31 26.31 -4.63
N GLY A 268 24.21 25.16 -3.97
CA GLY A 268 25.00 23.99 -4.31
C GLY A 268 24.17 22.74 -4.51
N ILE A 269 24.67 21.79 -5.30
CA ILE A 269 24.17 20.41 -5.32
C ILE A 269 25.35 19.43 -5.31
N MET A 270 25.25 18.41 -4.46
CA MET A 270 26.21 17.31 -4.39
C MET A 270 25.50 15.97 -4.46
N PHE A 271 25.94 15.09 -5.35
CA PHE A 271 25.51 13.69 -5.37
C PHE A 271 26.38 12.84 -4.46
N THR A 272 25.78 12.00 -3.63
CA THR A 272 26.51 11.19 -2.66
C THR A 272 25.83 9.85 -2.36
N ALA A 273 26.55 8.97 -1.67
CA ALA A 273 26.04 7.66 -1.22
C ALA A 273 25.26 7.79 0.11
N THR A 274 24.79 6.67 0.66
CA THR A 274 23.98 6.66 1.89
C THR A 274 24.75 7.07 3.16
N GLY A 275 26.05 6.73 3.22
CA GLY A 275 26.86 6.89 4.43
C GLY A 275 26.90 8.32 4.99
N PRO A 276 27.22 9.34 4.17
CA PRO A 276 27.31 10.74 4.62
C PRO A 276 26.06 11.29 5.32
N LEU A 277 24.88 10.71 5.06
CA LEU A 277 23.62 11.11 5.71
C LEU A 277 23.46 10.56 7.14
N HIS A 278 24.10 9.43 7.49
CA HIS A 278 23.78 8.65 8.71
C HIS A 278 24.98 8.19 9.53
N ASP A 279 26.18 8.10 8.93
CA ASP A 279 27.36 7.52 9.55
C ASP A 279 27.75 8.28 10.82
N THR A 280 28.09 7.55 11.89
CA THR A 280 28.36 8.12 13.21
C THR A 280 29.49 9.16 13.20
N GLY A 281 30.50 8.96 12.36
CA GLY A 281 31.67 9.84 12.24
C GLY A 281 31.45 11.19 11.56
N GLY A 282 30.26 11.45 10.99
CA GLY A 282 29.93 12.71 10.29
C GLY A 282 29.06 13.69 11.09
N THR A 283 28.78 13.39 12.35
CA THR A 283 27.80 14.13 13.15
C THR A 283 28.13 15.61 13.31
N THR A 284 29.39 15.96 13.59
CA THR A 284 29.81 17.35 13.78
C THR A 284 29.53 18.19 12.53
N ILE A 285 29.94 17.69 11.36
CA ILE A 285 29.73 18.39 10.09
C ILE A 285 28.25 18.51 9.76
N ARG A 286 27.45 17.46 9.97
CA ARG A 286 26.00 17.53 9.75
C ARG A 286 25.30 18.50 10.70
N THR A 287 25.75 18.57 11.95
CA THR A 287 25.23 19.53 12.93
C THR A 287 25.55 20.96 12.49
N TRP A 288 26.80 21.21 12.06
CA TRP A 288 27.20 22.49 11.47
C TRP A 288 26.37 22.88 10.24
N LEU A 289 26.07 21.94 9.34
CA LEU A 289 25.19 22.19 8.19
C LEU A 289 23.79 22.67 8.58
N LEU A 290 23.27 22.21 9.73
CA LEU A 290 21.97 22.61 10.26
C LEU A 290 22.06 23.92 11.05
N ASP A 291 23.06 24.07 11.91
CA ASP A 291 23.26 25.24 12.76
C ASP A 291 23.55 26.50 11.94
N GLN A 292 24.27 26.36 10.83
CA GLN A 292 24.52 27.45 9.87
C GLN A 292 23.41 27.57 8.81
N ASP A 293 22.34 26.78 8.91
CA ASP A 293 21.21 26.75 7.98
C ASP A 293 21.62 26.57 6.51
N LEU A 294 22.63 25.73 6.24
CA LEU A 294 23.26 25.57 4.92
C LEU A 294 22.63 24.47 4.05
N LEU A 295 22.05 23.43 4.68
CA LEU A 295 21.42 22.32 3.95
C LEU A 295 19.96 22.64 3.61
N ASP A 296 19.64 22.85 2.34
CA ASP A 296 18.30 23.22 1.88
C ASP A 296 17.38 22.00 1.64
N ALA A 297 17.91 20.94 1.02
CA ALA A 297 17.13 19.74 0.75
C ALA A 297 17.98 18.46 0.65
N VAL A 298 17.33 17.32 0.91
CA VAL A 298 17.85 15.97 0.78
C VAL A 298 16.92 15.18 -0.13
N VAL A 299 17.43 14.71 -1.26
CA VAL A 299 16.65 14.01 -2.28
C VAL A 299 17.12 12.56 -2.38
N ALA A 300 16.26 11.59 -2.09
CA ALA A 300 16.52 10.17 -2.34
C ALA A 300 16.22 9.84 -3.81
N LEU A 301 17.22 9.34 -4.54
CA LEU A 301 17.10 9.10 -5.97
C LEU A 301 16.79 7.62 -6.29
N PRO A 302 16.26 7.32 -7.48
CA PRO A 302 16.24 5.96 -8.00
C PRO A 302 17.63 5.32 -7.99
N GLN A 303 17.68 4.02 -7.76
CA GLN A 303 18.90 3.23 -7.90
C GLN A 303 19.34 3.16 -9.37
N GLY A 304 20.64 3.05 -9.67
CA GLY A 304 21.13 2.81 -11.04
C GLY A 304 21.04 4.00 -12.00
N LEU A 305 20.96 5.24 -11.47
CA LEU A 305 21.02 6.46 -12.27
C LEU A 305 22.44 6.89 -12.63
N SER A 306 23.45 6.47 -11.89
CA SER A 306 24.85 6.81 -12.20
C SER A 306 25.44 5.83 -13.20
N THR A 307 26.42 6.31 -13.96
CA THR A 307 27.24 5.56 -14.91
C THR A 307 28.36 4.77 -14.21
N SER A 308 28.71 5.16 -12.98
CA SER A 308 29.83 4.58 -12.22
C SER A 308 29.40 3.56 -11.16
N THR A 309 28.12 3.55 -10.77
CA THR A 309 27.63 2.68 -9.71
C THR A 309 26.17 2.26 -9.86
N SER A 310 25.86 1.07 -9.35
CA SER A 310 24.51 0.53 -9.25
C SER A 310 23.84 0.80 -7.90
N PHE A 311 24.53 1.33 -6.88
CA PHE A 311 23.88 1.65 -5.61
C PHE A 311 23.04 2.93 -5.71
N ARG A 312 22.19 3.15 -4.70
CA ARG A 312 21.31 4.33 -4.63
C ARG A 312 22.10 5.59 -4.26
N LEU A 313 21.83 6.67 -4.98
CA LEU A 313 22.38 8.00 -4.72
C LEU A 313 21.38 8.90 -4.01
N PHE A 314 21.93 9.94 -3.38
CA PHE A 314 21.20 11.06 -2.81
C PHE A 314 21.74 12.36 -3.39
N ALA A 315 20.88 13.35 -3.57
CA ALA A 315 21.30 14.72 -3.83
C ALA A 315 21.15 15.56 -2.55
N LEU A 316 22.24 16.17 -2.11
CA LEU A 316 22.23 17.20 -1.07
C LEU A 316 22.24 18.55 -1.77
N ILE A 317 21.23 19.37 -1.49
CA ILE A 317 21.09 20.71 -2.04
C ILE A 317 21.43 21.70 -0.93
N PHE A 318 22.33 22.63 -1.23
CA PHE A 318 22.85 23.63 -0.29
C PHE A 318 22.40 25.03 -0.68
N SER A 319 22.24 25.90 0.31
CA SER A 319 22.08 27.34 0.12
C SER A 319 22.51 28.07 1.38
N ASN A 320 23.33 29.11 1.24
CA ASN A 320 23.71 30.00 2.34
C ASN A 320 22.84 31.27 2.42
N ASN A 321 21.84 31.40 1.55
CA ASN A 321 20.85 32.48 1.57
C ASN A 321 19.44 31.93 1.30
N LYS A 322 18.94 31.12 2.25
CA LYS A 322 17.60 30.53 2.14
C LYS A 322 16.50 31.59 2.24
N PRO A 323 15.41 31.47 1.46
CA PRO A 323 14.25 32.34 1.60
C PRO A 323 13.64 32.20 3.01
N LYS A 324 13.03 33.26 3.52
CA LYS A 324 12.49 33.32 4.90
C LYS A 324 11.61 32.12 5.27
N SER A 325 10.81 31.64 4.33
CA SER A 325 9.91 30.51 4.53
C SER A 325 10.66 29.18 4.77
N ARG A 326 11.90 29.04 4.31
CA ARG A 326 12.75 27.82 4.39
C ARG A 326 13.83 27.89 5.48
N ARG A 327 13.95 29.01 6.19
CA ARG A 327 14.95 29.15 7.26
C ARG A 327 14.76 28.11 8.37
N ASN A 328 15.86 27.55 8.86
CA ASN A 328 15.91 26.50 9.88
C ASN A 328 15.12 25.23 9.53
N LYS A 329 14.94 24.97 8.23
CA LYS A 329 14.20 23.82 7.71
C LYS A 329 14.99 23.12 6.60
N VAL A 330 14.71 21.84 6.45
CA VAL A 330 15.27 20.99 5.39
C VAL A 330 14.12 20.28 4.68
N GLN A 331 14.11 20.33 3.35
CA GLN A 331 13.14 19.60 2.53
C GLN A 331 13.66 18.18 2.24
N PHE A 332 12.87 17.17 2.56
CA PHE A 332 13.12 15.79 2.19
C PHE A 332 12.23 15.40 1.01
N ILE A 333 12.82 14.83 -0.03
CA ILE A 333 12.12 14.45 -1.27
C ILE A 333 12.47 12.99 -1.61
N ASP A 334 11.47 12.13 -1.74
CA ASP A 334 11.62 10.70 -2.07
C ASP A 334 11.22 10.41 -3.51
N LEU A 335 12.22 10.34 -4.39
CA LEU A 335 12.04 10.05 -5.81
C LEU A 335 12.37 8.60 -6.17
N ARG A 336 12.59 7.70 -5.20
CA ARG A 336 13.08 6.33 -5.46
C ARG A 336 12.24 5.53 -6.46
N GLY A 337 10.92 5.76 -6.47
CA GLY A 337 9.97 5.10 -7.36
C GLY A 337 9.84 5.74 -8.76
N PHE A 338 10.52 6.85 -9.03
CA PHE A 338 10.33 7.61 -10.26
C PHE A 338 11.44 7.35 -11.29
N TYR A 339 11.33 6.24 -12.02
CA TYR A 339 12.28 5.91 -13.07
C TYR A 339 11.59 5.29 -14.28
N GLY A 340 12.20 5.44 -15.46
CA GLY A 340 11.96 4.58 -16.61
C GLY A 340 13.08 3.55 -16.70
N ASP A 341 12.76 2.33 -17.14
CA ASP A 341 13.78 1.33 -17.43
C ASP A 341 14.70 1.85 -18.55
N GLY A 342 16.01 1.82 -18.30
CA GLY A 342 17.02 2.20 -19.28
C GLY A 342 17.20 1.09 -20.32
N ASP A 343 17.82 1.43 -21.46
CA ASP A 343 18.29 0.42 -22.40
C ASP A 343 19.31 -0.48 -21.69
N THR A 344 19.07 -1.80 -21.66
CA THR A 344 19.91 -2.78 -20.96
C THR A 344 21.36 -2.82 -21.46
N ARG A 345 21.64 -2.20 -22.61
CA ARG A 345 22.98 -2.01 -23.18
C ARG A 345 23.75 -0.82 -22.59
N ARG A 346 23.12 0.02 -21.76
CA ARG A 346 23.75 1.20 -21.12
C ARG A 346 24.15 0.89 -19.68
N ARG A 347 25.22 1.53 -19.18
CA ARG A 347 25.59 1.50 -17.75
C ARG A 347 24.56 2.20 -16.87
N GLU A 348 23.84 3.20 -17.41
CA GLU A 348 22.61 3.71 -16.79
C GLU A 348 21.50 2.67 -16.93
N HIS A 349 21.27 1.88 -15.87
CA HIS A 349 20.20 0.87 -15.88
C HIS A 349 18.81 1.51 -15.82
N ARG A 350 18.74 2.76 -15.36
CA ARG A 350 17.49 3.51 -15.18
C ARG A 350 17.67 4.97 -15.60
N THR A 351 16.58 5.58 -16.01
CA THR A 351 16.52 7.01 -16.34
C THR A 351 15.55 7.73 -15.43
N ILE A 352 15.89 8.96 -15.03
CA ILE A 352 14.98 9.80 -14.24
C ILE A 352 13.76 10.18 -15.10
N SER A 353 12.54 9.99 -14.58
CA SER A 353 11.32 10.32 -15.31
C SER A 353 11.01 11.82 -15.28
N GLY A 354 10.21 12.29 -16.25
CA GLY A 354 9.73 13.68 -16.26
C GLY A 354 8.96 14.06 -15.00
N ALA A 355 8.06 13.17 -14.55
CA ALA A 355 7.31 13.34 -13.31
C ALA A 355 8.20 13.49 -12.06
N ALA A 356 9.39 12.86 -12.04
CA ALA A 356 10.35 13.05 -10.95
C ALA A 356 10.91 14.48 -10.91
N LEU A 357 11.21 15.02 -12.10
CA LEU A 357 11.74 16.38 -12.23
C LEU A 357 10.66 17.41 -11.89
N ASP A 358 9.42 17.17 -12.29
CA ASP A 358 8.27 18.01 -11.93
C ASP A 358 8.06 17.99 -10.41
N GLU A 359 8.11 16.82 -9.77
CA GLU A 359 7.99 16.70 -8.31
C GLU A 359 9.13 17.40 -7.58
N LEU A 360 10.37 17.28 -8.07
CA LEU A 360 11.54 17.97 -7.54
C LEU A 360 11.39 19.49 -7.62
N ALA A 361 11.09 20.02 -8.81
CA ALA A 361 10.91 21.44 -9.04
C ALA A 361 9.79 22.01 -8.16
N ARG A 362 8.64 21.33 -8.15
CA ARG A 362 7.48 21.73 -7.34
C ARG A 362 7.79 21.73 -5.85
N SER A 363 8.51 20.71 -5.36
CA SER A 363 8.89 20.57 -3.95
C SER A 363 9.90 21.60 -3.47
N LEU A 364 10.80 22.05 -4.36
CA LEU A 364 11.75 23.11 -4.03
C LEU A 364 11.07 24.48 -4.04
N LYS A 365 10.16 24.72 -5.00
CA LYS A 365 9.41 25.97 -5.14
C LYS A 365 8.30 26.13 -4.09
N HIS A 366 7.61 25.05 -3.73
CA HIS A 366 6.44 25.08 -2.84
C HIS A 366 6.64 24.15 -1.63
N GLN A 367 6.31 24.66 -0.44
CA GLN A 367 6.45 23.92 0.82
C GLN A 367 5.27 23.02 1.18
N LYS A 368 4.24 22.96 0.33
CA LYS A 368 3.07 22.12 0.62
C LYS A 368 3.51 20.65 0.61
N PRO A 369 3.32 19.90 1.72
CA PRO A 369 3.67 18.50 1.78
C PRO A 369 2.95 17.69 0.70
N THR A 370 3.60 16.62 0.29
CA THR A 370 3.14 15.71 -0.77
C THR A 370 3.40 14.28 -0.31
N ALA A 371 2.91 13.28 -1.05
CA ALA A 371 3.24 11.89 -0.76
C ALA A 371 4.75 11.60 -0.84
N TYR A 372 5.52 12.45 -1.52
CA TYR A 372 6.94 12.29 -1.83
C TYR A 372 7.81 13.43 -1.30
N SER A 373 7.24 14.40 -0.60
CA SER A 373 7.95 15.62 -0.21
C SER A 373 7.46 16.14 1.14
N ARG A 374 8.38 16.30 2.09
CA ARG A 374 8.11 16.75 3.46
C ARG A 374 9.18 17.69 3.95
N THR A 375 8.78 18.69 4.72
CA THR A 375 9.71 19.60 5.38
C THR A 375 9.91 19.16 6.83
N ALA A 376 11.16 19.07 7.28
CA ALA A 376 11.51 18.85 8.68
C ALA A 376 12.18 20.10 9.26
N SER A 377 11.97 20.39 10.54
CA SER A 377 12.73 21.44 11.22
C SER A 377 14.16 20.94 11.47
N ALA A 378 15.16 21.83 11.42
CA ALA A 378 16.55 21.48 11.70
C ALA A 378 16.71 20.79 13.07
N LYS A 379 15.92 21.21 14.07
CA LYS A 379 15.96 20.64 15.42
C LYS A 379 15.49 19.17 15.46
N ASP A 380 14.58 18.77 14.57
CA ASP A 380 14.06 17.39 14.50
C ASP A 380 15.02 16.40 13.83
N LEU A 381 16.13 16.90 13.28
CA LEU A 381 17.19 16.10 12.65
C LEU A 381 18.39 15.86 13.58
N SER A 382 18.34 16.44 14.78
CA SER A 382 19.26 16.16 15.87
C SER A 382 18.63 15.15 16.81
N PHE A 383 19.39 14.12 17.16
CA PHE A 383 18.93 13.02 17.99
C PHE A 383 19.87 12.82 19.16
N ARG A 384 19.36 12.29 20.26
CA ARG A 384 20.13 11.72 21.35
C ARG A 384 19.86 10.23 21.42
N GLN A 385 20.84 9.46 21.89
CA GLN A 385 20.64 8.05 22.11
C GLN A 385 20.01 7.83 23.48
N VAL A 386 19.00 6.96 23.50
CA VAL A 386 18.41 6.44 24.73
C VAL A 386 18.55 4.93 24.75
N THR A 387 18.80 4.38 25.91
CA THR A 387 18.74 2.94 26.18
C THR A 387 17.36 2.62 26.70
N VAL A 388 16.64 1.76 25.98
CA VAL A 388 15.34 1.23 26.38
C VAL A 388 15.55 -0.16 26.96
N THR A 389 15.14 -0.36 28.20
CA THR A 389 15.30 -1.61 28.93
C THR A 389 13.92 -2.14 29.30
N HIS A 390 13.51 -3.25 28.68
CA HIS A 390 12.25 -3.93 29.00
C HIS A 390 12.43 -4.81 30.24
N HIS A 391 11.40 -4.99 31.06
CA HIS A 391 11.44 -5.76 32.31
C HIS A 391 11.58 -7.30 32.12
N THR A 392 11.97 -7.77 30.94
CA THR A 392 12.07 -9.19 30.57
C THR A 392 13.30 -9.86 31.19
N THR A 393 13.19 -11.09 31.75
CA THR A 393 14.37 -11.85 32.21
C THR A 393 15.04 -12.64 31.07
N ALA A 394 16.37 -12.52 31.06
CA ALA A 394 17.47 -13.29 30.45
C ALA A 394 17.48 -13.57 28.92
N ALA A 395 18.41 -12.91 28.24
CA ALA A 395 18.80 -13.13 26.83
C ALA A 395 19.54 -14.46 26.58
N THR A 396 20.05 -15.08 27.63
CA THR A 396 20.64 -16.42 27.65
C THR A 396 19.92 -17.21 28.74
N GLY A 397 19.84 -18.53 28.67
CA GLY A 397 19.13 -19.37 29.66
C GLY A 397 19.62 -19.30 31.13
N LYS A 398 20.31 -18.24 31.53
CA LYS A 398 20.89 -18.01 32.86
C LYS A 398 20.24 -16.80 33.53
N PRO A 399 19.76 -16.93 34.78
CA PRO A 399 19.09 -15.86 35.51
C PRO A 399 20.07 -14.84 36.13
N GLU A 400 20.91 -14.19 35.33
CA GLU A 400 21.75 -13.08 35.82
C GLU A 400 21.12 -11.69 35.52
N PRO A 401 21.08 -10.76 36.50
CA PRO A 401 20.54 -9.40 36.31
C PRO A 401 21.24 -8.56 35.23
N ARG A 402 22.44 -8.97 34.78
CA ARG A 402 23.23 -8.27 33.74
C ARG A 402 22.79 -8.59 32.30
N ASP A 403 21.88 -9.54 32.12
CA ASP A 403 21.45 -10.04 30.80
C ASP A 403 20.08 -9.52 30.35
N VAL A 404 19.58 -8.41 30.94
CA VAL A 404 18.36 -7.75 30.46
C VAL A 404 18.67 -7.04 29.15
N PRO A 405 18.10 -7.48 28.02
CA PRO A 405 18.43 -6.93 26.72
C PRO A 405 17.87 -5.51 26.60
N SER A 406 18.78 -4.59 26.28
CA SER A 406 18.47 -3.17 26.10
C SER A 406 18.63 -2.75 24.64
N LEU A 407 17.77 -1.84 24.19
CA LEU A 407 17.81 -1.28 22.84
C LEU A 407 18.31 0.15 22.87
N THR A 408 19.38 0.44 22.11
CA THR A 408 19.76 1.83 21.85
C THR A 408 18.87 2.40 20.75
N MET A 409 18.15 3.47 21.06
CA MET A 409 17.21 4.14 20.15
C MET A 409 17.58 5.62 19.96
N LEU A 410 17.16 6.19 18.82
CA LEU A 410 17.38 7.60 18.51
C LEU A 410 16.13 8.43 18.74
N LEU A 411 16.21 9.28 19.74
CA LEU A 411 15.13 10.18 20.13
C LEU A 411 15.44 11.61 19.67
N PRO A 412 14.52 12.36 19.03
CA PRO A 412 14.79 13.75 18.68
C PRO A 412 15.11 14.56 19.93
N THR A 413 16.07 15.47 19.84
CA THR A 413 16.49 16.29 20.98
C THR A 413 15.36 17.20 21.48
N THR A 414 14.37 17.50 20.63
CA THR A 414 13.16 18.27 20.94
C THR A 414 12.10 17.49 21.71
N THR A 415 12.20 16.15 21.76
CA THR A 415 11.18 15.30 22.38
C THR A 415 11.58 14.90 23.80
N ALA A 416 10.68 15.11 24.77
CA ALA A 416 10.88 14.64 26.14
C ALA A 416 10.87 13.10 26.19
N THR A 417 11.79 12.50 26.96
CA THR A 417 11.95 11.04 27.06
C THR A 417 10.68 10.35 27.52
N GLU A 418 10.03 10.89 28.54
CA GLU A 418 8.79 10.34 29.10
C GLU A 418 7.62 10.43 28.10
N ALA A 419 7.44 11.59 27.45
CA ALA A 419 6.39 11.76 26.45
C ALA A 419 6.57 10.81 25.26
N TRP A 420 7.80 10.62 24.80
CA TRP A 420 8.10 9.65 23.74
C TRP A 420 7.83 8.22 24.17
N ARG A 421 8.28 7.82 25.38
CA ARG A 421 8.03 6.49 25.92
C ARG A 421 6.54 6.22 26.00
N ASP A 422 5.78 7.14 26.59
CA ASP A 422 4.36 6.99 26.84
C ASP A 422 3.54 6.97 25.53
N THR A 423 4.01 7.69 24.49
CA THR A 423 3.41 7.62 23.15
C THR A 423 3.76 6.32 22.43
N ARG A 424 4.98 5.79 22.65
CA ARG A 424 5.48 4.60 21.94
C ARG A 424 5.02 3.27 22.58
N TYR A 425 4.81 3.26 23.90
CA TYR A 425 4.51 2.09 24.73
C TYR A 425 3.25 2.34 25.57
N ALA A 426 2.13 1.82 25.10
CA ALA A 426 0.80 2.06 25.67
C ALA A 426 0.39 1.03 26.74
N THR A 427 0.91 -0.19 26.67
CA THR A 427 0.48 -1.31 27.53
C THR A 427 1.45 -1.53 28.69
N THR A 428 2.74 -1.64 28.41
CA THR A 428 3.76 -1.79 29.45
C THR A 428 4.96 -0.92 29.14
N ARG A 429 5.25 0.02 30.04
CA ARG A 429 6.30 1.02 29.86
C ARG A 429 7.67 0.45 30.23
N PRO A 430 8.66 0.47 29.32
CA PRO A 430 10.04 0.10 29.66
C PRO A 430 10.74 1.21 30.45
N ASP A 431 11.87 0.86 31.09
CA ASP A 431 12.80 1.87 31.59
C ASP A 431 13.55 2.51 30.42
N VAL A 432 13.70 3.84 30.45
CA VAL A 432 14.35 4.59 29.36
C VAL A 432 15.38 5.53 29.97
N ARG A 433 16.66 5.22 29.71
CA ARG A 433 17.79 6.01 30.19
C ARG A 433 18.48 6.73 29.05
N GLU A 434 18.76 8.01 29.23
CA GLU A 434 19.54 8.76 28.25
C GLU A 434 21.03 8.37 28.31
N ILE A 435 21.64 8.21 27.14
CA ILE A 435 23.09 8.02 27.04
C ILE A 435 23.75 9.41 27.02
N PRO A 436 24.61 9.75 27.98
CA PRO A 436 25.30 11.04 28.00
C PRO A 436 26.16 11.26 26.75
N ASN A 437 26.26 12.50 26.27
CA ASN A 437 27.11 12.91 25.13
C ASN A 437 26.87 12.10 23.84
N SER A 438 25.64 11.61 23.63
CA SER A 438 25.28 10.73 22.51
C SER A 438 24.56 11.45 21.36
N GLN A 439 24.68 12.77 21.29
CA GLN A 439 24.00 13.54 20.25
C GLN A 439 24.52 13.13 18.88
N VAL A 440 23.60 12.82 17.97
CA VAL A 440 23.88 12.48 16.58
C VAL A 440 22.91 13.21 15.67
N THR A 441 23.44 13.82 14.61
CA THR A 441 22.63 14.47 13.59
C THR A 441 22.55 13.52 12.40
N ARG A 442 21.36 13.28 11.85
CA ARG A 442 21.13 12.38 10.72
C ARG A 442 20.12 12.93 9.74
N PHE A 443 20.35 12.70 8.45
CA PHE A 443 19.48 13.11 7.35
C PHE A 443 18.67 11.91 6.83
N ASP A 444 17.91 11.28 7.73
CA ASP A 444 17.18 10.04 7.47
C ASP A 444 15.87 10.29 6.73
N VAL A 445 15.94 10.14 5.40
CA VAL A 445 14.78 10.26 4.50
C VAL A 445 13.67 9.29 4.93
N ASP A 446 14.01 8.04 5.21
CA ASP A 446 13.01 7.02 5.57
C ASP A 446 12.27 7.39 6.86
N ARG A 447 12.97 7.91 7.88
CA ARG A 447 12.35 8.38 9.11
C ARG A 447 11.33 9.50 8.87
N VAL A 448 11.63 10.46 7.99
CA VAL A 448 10.74 11.58 7.67
C VAL A 448 9.44 11.11 6.99
N PHE A 449 9.52 10.05 6.18
CA PHE A 449 8.35 9.47 5.50
C PHE A 449 7.67 8.32 6.28
N ARG A 450 8.33 7.75 7.30
CA ARG A 450 7.81 6.65 8.12
C ARG A 450 6.68 7.02 9.06
N THR A 451 6.64 8.26 9.55
CA THR A 451 5.66 8.69 10.54
C THR A 451 4.20 8.56 10.09
N ASP A 452 3.95 8.34 8.78
CA ASP A 452 2.58 8.15 8.23
C ASP A 452 2.32 6.77 7.60
N ARG A 453 3.16 5.77 7.87
CA ARG A 453 2.99 4.42 7.33
C ARG A 453 2.65 3.37 8.40
N THR A 454 1.82 3.70 9.39
CA THR A 454 0.97 2.65 9.97
C THR A 454 0.20 2.04 8.80
N PRO A 455 0.37 0.73 8.50
CA PRO A 455 -0.33 0.09 7.40
C PRO A 455 -1.80 0.47 7.47
N ARG A 456 -2.40 0.84 6.34
CA ARG A 456 -3.80 1.28 6.30
C ARG A 456 -4.72 0.31 7.08
N ALA A 457 -4.49 -0.99 6.91
CA ALA A 457 -5.17 -2.03 7.66
C ALA A 457 -5.09 -1.91 9.19
N LEU A 458 -3.95 -1.51 9.78
CA LEU A 458 -3.86 -1.26 11.22
C LEU A 458 -4.63 0.00 11.64
N ARG A 459 -4.68 1.03 10.78
CA ARG A 459 -5.53 2.22 11.03
C ARG A 459 -7.00 1.87 10.98
N ASP A 460 -7.41 1.08 9.99
CA ASP A 460 -8.80 0.62 9.83
C ASP A 460 -9.23 -0.22 11.07
N LEU A 461 -8.36 -1.10 11.57
CA LEU A 461 -8.63 -1.85 12.81
C LEU A 461 -8.70 -0.94 14.05
N THR A 462 -7.89 0.11 14.10
CA THR A 462 -7.96 1.11 15.17
C THR A 462 -9.29 1.87 15.14
N GLN A 463 -9.83 2.15 13.94
CA GLN A 463 -11.17 2.73 13.79
C GLN A 463 -12.28 1.80 14.27
N LEU A 464 -12.07 0.48 14.20
CA LEU A 464 -12.94 -0.54 14.79
C LEU A 464 -12.73 -0.71 16.31
N GLY A 465 -11.96 0.16 16.95
CA GLY A 465 -11.72 0.16 18.40
C GLY A 465 -10.61 -0.76 18.87
N TRP A 466 -9.89 -1.47 17.97
CA TRP A 466 -8.80 -2.34 18.36
C TRP A 466 -7.56 -1.53 18.70
N LYS A 467 -6.96 -1.78 19.87
CA LYS A 467 -5.72 -1.11 20.27
C LYS A 467 -4.55 -1.66 19.47
N THR A 468 -3.41 -0.97 19.51
CA THR A 468 -2.15 -1.51 19.00
C THR A 468 -1.10 -1.51 20.09
N ALA A 469 -0.27 -2.54 20.11
CA ALA A 469 0.81 -2.71 21.06
C ALA A 469 2.02 -3.35 20.38
N ARG A 470 3.22 -3.12 20.90
CA ARG A 470 4.44 -3.80 20.44
C ARG A 470 4.52 -5.18 21.06
N LEU A 471 5.11 -6.13 20.34
CA LEU A 471 5.28 -7.50 20.85
C LEU A 471 6.02 -7.54 22.21
N THR A 472 6.99 -6.64 22.41
CA THR A 472 7.72 -6.49 23.67
C THR A 472 6.86 -6.00 24.85
N GLU A 473 5.72 -5.37 24.59
CA GLU A 473 4.76 -4.95 25.62
C GLU A 473 3.82 -6.09 26.05
N LEU A 474 3.64 -7.09 25.18
CA LEU A 474 2.70 -8.19 25.40
C LEU A 474 3.35 -9.42 26.03
N THR A 475 4.65 -9.34 26.32
CA THR A 475 5.46 -10.50 26.72
C THR A 475 6.18 -10.26 28.05
N GLU A 476 6.17 -11.28 28.90
CA GLU A 476 6.89 -11.30 30.18
C GLU A 476 8.35 -11.69 29.98
N HIS A 477 8.57 -12.71 29.14
CA HIS A 477 9.88 -13.26 28.83
C HIS A 477 10.03 -13.43 27.33
N ILE A 478 11.19 -13.05 26.81
CA ILE A 478 11.56 -13.30 25.41
C ILE A 478 12.97 -13.87 25.42
N SER A 479 13.15 -15.05 24.82
CA SER A 479 14.46 -15.69 24.67
C SER A 479 14.75 -15.88 23.18
N TYR A 480 15.92 -15.43 22.73
CA TYR A 480 16.39 -15.72 21.38
C TYR A 480 17.09 -17.07 21.37
N ILE A 481 16.68 -17.98 20.48
CA ILE A 481 17.35 -19.26 20.28
C ILE A 481 17.98 -19.27 18.88
N PRO A 482 19.30 -19.51 18.76
CA PRO A 482 19.99 -19.54 17.47
C PRO A 482 19.59 -20.78 16.65
N SER A 483 19.93 -20.81 15.35
CA SER A 483 19.66 -21.97 14.49
C SER A 483 20.37 -23.24 14.97
N ALA A 484 19.92 -24.41 14.51
CA ALA A 484 20.50 -25.73 14.81
C ALA A 484 22.01 -25.88 14.54
N LYS A 485 22.62 -24.97 13.77
CA LYS A 485 24.07 -24.94 13.53
C LYS A 485 24.90 -24.37 14.69
N SER A 486 24.28 -23.70 15.67
CA SER A 486 24.98 -23.14 16.83
C SER A 486 25.17 -24.22 17.89
N ALA A 487 26.40 -24.32 18.42
CA ALA A 487 26.72 -25.22 19.53
C ALA A 487 25.97 -24.88 20.83
N ASP A 488 25.52 -23.63 20.98
CA ASP A 488 24.82 -23.15 22.18
C ASP A 488 23.33 -23.52 22.19
N ARG A 489 22.75 -23.87 21.01
CA ARG A 489 21.31 -24.11 20.89
C ARG A 489 20.78 -25.15 21.88
N PRO A 490 21.39 -26.34 22.07
CA PRO A 490 20.83 -27.34 22.98
C PRO A 490 20.71 -26.84 24.42
N ALA A 491 21.73 -26.12 24.91
CA ALA A 491 21.74 -25.55 26.26
C ALA A 491 20.74 -24.38 26.41
N MET A 492 20.56 -23.57 25.36
CA MET A 492 19.57 -22.50 25.38
C MET A 492 18.14 -23.05 25.28
N LEU A 493 17.91 -24.08 24.45
CA LEU A 493 16.59 -24.68 24.31
C LEU A 493 16.16 -25.38 25.60
N SER A 494 17.05 -26.15 26.23
CA SER A 494 16.76 -26.83 27.50
C SER A 494 16.40 -25.86 28.63
N SER A 495 16.87 -24.62 28.58
CA SER A 495 16.53 -23.59 29.57
C SER A 495 15.10 -23.04 29.43
N VAL A 496 14.44 -23.29 28.30
CA VAL A 496 13.07 -22.85 28.02
C VAL A 496 12.10 -24.00 27.76
N THR A 497 12.59 -25.25 27.75
CA THR A 497 11.78 -26.48 27.62
C THR A 497 10.96 -26.75 28.88
N GLY A 498 9.80 -27.39 28.70
CA GLY A 498 8.89 -27.77 29.78
C GLY A 498 7.82 -26.72 30.10
N GLU A 499 7.79 -25.62 29.34
CA GLU A 499 6.85 -24.52 29.56
C GLU A 499 6.14 -24.13 28.26
N GLN A 500 4.84 -23.84 28.34
CA GLN A 500 4.05 -23.37 27.21
C GLN A 500 4.50 -21.97 26.81
N ALA A 501 4.92 -21.82 25.56
CA ALA A 501 5.37 -20.54 25.02
C ALA A 501 4.92 -20.36 23.57
N LEU A 502 4.89 -19.10 23.13
CA LEU A 502 4.81 -18.76 21.72
C LEU A 502 6.21 -18.86 21.11
N ILE A 503 6.36 -19.71 20.11
CA ILE A 503 7.57 -19.92 19.34
C ILE A 503 7.42 -19.16 18.03
N LEU A 504 8.20 -18.09 17.86
CA LEU A 504 8.15 -17.20 16.71
C LEU A 504 9.43 -17.32 15.88
N PRO A 505 9.37 -17.93 14.68
CA PRO A 505 10.49 -17.90 13.75
C PRO A 505 10.84 -16.49 13.28
N ILE A 506 12.14 -16.21 13.17
CA ILE A 506 12.66 -14.95 12.60
C ILE A 506 12.22 -14.83 11.13
N GLU A 507 12.20 -15.93 10.40
CA GLU A 507 11.70 -16.02 9.02
C GLU A 507 10.17 -15.78 8.95
N PRO A 508 9.69 -14.69 8.31
CA PRO A 508 8.27 -14.34 8.30
C PRO A 508 7.33 -15.34 7.61
N HIS A 509 7.87 -16.15 6.70
CA HIS A 509 7.10 -17.17 5.97
C HIS A 509 6.89 -18.45 6.78
N LEU A 510 7.61 -18.61 7.91
CA LEU A 510 7.38 -19.72 8.84
C LEU A 510 6.36 -19.33 9.90
N ASP A 511 5.59 -20.31 10.32
CA ASP A 511 4.45 -20.10 11.21
C ASP A 511 4.93 -19.96 12.65
N ALA A 512 4.37 -18.99 13.35
CA ALA A 512 4.42 -18.92 14.79
C ALA A 512 3.50 -20.01 15.37
N VAL A 513 3.94 -20.68 16.42
CA VAL A 513 3.19 -21.79 17.06
C VAL A 513 3.24 -21.65 18.57
N THR A 514 2.24 -22.19 19.27
CA THR A 514 2.26 -22.33 20.72
C THR A 514 2.61 -23.78 21.10
N GLY A 515 3.41 -23.96 22.15
CA GLY A 515 3.79 -25.29 22.63
C GLY A 515 5.03 -25.28 23.50
N ASP A 516 5.53 -26.49 23.81
CA ASP A 516 6.84 -26.66 24.45
C ASP A 516 7.95 -26.39 23.41
N PRO A 517 8.85 -25.42 23.65
CA PRO A 517 10.01 -25.18 22.78
C PRO A 517 10.87 -26.41 22.52
N GLY A 518 11.00 -27.33 23.48
CA GLY A 518 11.77 -28.56 23.29
C GLY A 518 11.23 -29.49 22.21
N GLU A 519 9.93 -29.44 21.95
CA GLU A 519 9.24 -30.31 20.99
C GLU A 519 8.88 -29.60 19.68
N ALA A 520 8.47 -28.33 19.77
CA ALA A 520 7.89 -27.60 18.64
C ALA A 520 8.86 -26.62 17.97
N ALA A 521 10.07 -26.40 18.51
CA ALA A 521 11.01 -25.44 17.93
C ALA A 521 11.59 -25.92 16.59
N PRO A 522 11.41 -25.17 15.49
CA PRO A 522 12.05 -25.48 14.22
C PRO A 522 13.56 -25.23 14.26
N ASP A 523 14.33 -25.85 13.36
CA ASP A 523 15.79 -25.73 13.25
C ASP A 523 16.30 -24.29 12.97
N ASN A 524 15.40 -23.39 12.63
CA ASN A 524 15.66 -21.97 12.37
C ASN A 524 15.95 -21.16 13.65
N ARG A 525 16.29 -19.88 13.46
CA ARG A 525 16.38 -18.92 14.57
C ARG A 525 14.97 -18.57 15.02
N ILE A 526 14.75 -18.56 16.32
CA ILE A 526 13.43 -18.30 16.90
C ILE A 526 13.51 -17.34 18.07
N LEU A 527 12.39 -16.67 18.34
CA LEU A 527 12.08 -16.04 19.61
C LEU A 527 11.09 -16.95 20.36
N VAL A 528 11.41 -17.29 21.60
CA VAL A 528 10.52 -17.99 22.52
C VAL A 528 9.94 -16.94 23.46
N LEU A 529 8.62 -16.80 23.46
CA LEU A 529 7.90 -15.68 24.04
C LEU A 529 6.87 -16.20 25.05
N ARG A 530 6.88 -15.68 26.28
CA ARG A 530 5.79 -15.89 27.24
C ARG A 530 4.90 -14.67 27.26
N THR A 531 3.61 -14.86 26.99
CA THR A 531 2.63 -13.78 26.93
C THR A 531 2.22 -13.33 28.32
N ARG A 532 1.87 -12.05 28.46
CA ARG A 532 1.14 -11.53 29.62
C ARG A 532 -0.33 -11.89 29.48
N ASP A 533 -0.78 -12.94 30.16
CA ASP A 533 -2.16 -13.44 30.06
C ASP A 533 -3.24 -12.42 30.48
N THR A 534 -2.83 -11.36 31.17
CA THR A 534 -3.67 -10.20 31.52
C THR A 534 -4.04 -9.32 30.32
N HIS A 535 -3.25 -9.38 29.24
CA HIS A 535 -3.39 -8.49 28.08
C HIS A 535 -3.49 -9.25 26.75
N THR A 536 -2.92 -10.46 26.65
CA THR A 536 -2.82 -11.18 25.38
C THR A 536 -2.94 -12.69 25.53
N ASP A 537 -3.72 -13.30 24.65
CA ASP A 537 -3.78 -14.75 24.49
C ASP A 537 -2.70 -15.24 23.50
N ALA A 538 -1.94 -16.27 23.89
CA ALA A 538 -0.80 -16.77 23.11
C ALA A 538 -1.19 -17.37 21.75
N GLU A 539 -2.33 -18.05 21.68
CA GLU A 539 -2.82 -18.67 20.44
C GLU A 539 -3.38 -17.62 19.49
N TYR A 540 -4.11 -16.62 20.03
CA TYR A 540 -4.48 -15.43 19.27
C TYR A 540 -3.26 -14.78 18.63
N LEU A 541 -2.21 -14.56 19.43
CA LEU A 541 -0.98 -13.93 18.96
C LEU A 541 -0.30 -14.75 17.86
N ALA A 542 -0.25 -16.08 18.00
CA ALA A 542 0.25 -16.98 16.95
C ALA A 542 -0.57 -16.85 15.64
N GLY A 543 -1.90 -16.93 15.73
CA GLY A 543 -2.81 -16.79 14.58
C GLY A 543 -2.69 -15.43 13.90
N TRP A 544 -2.63 -14.35 14.69
CA TRP A 544 -2.43 -12.99 14.19
C TRP A 544 -1.11 -12.85 13.43
N LEU A 545 0.00 -13.34 14.00
CA LEU A 545 1.33 -13.30 13.39
C LEU A 545 1.44 -14.15 12.11
N ASN A 546 0.59 -15.16 11.97
CA ASN A 546 0.49 -16.02 10.79
C ASN A 546 -0.42 -15.46 9.69
N SER A 547 -1.27 -14.48 10.02
CA SER A 547 -2.15 -13.82 9.05
C SER A 547 -1.37 -13.10 7.94
N PRO A 548 -1.98 -12.83 6.77
CA PRO A 548 -1.34 -12.06 5.69
C PRO A 548 -0.86 -10.67 6.12
N LEU A 549 -1.55 -10.02 7.06
CA LEU A 549 -1.10 -8.74 7.63
C LEU A 549 0.06 -8.96 8.60
N GLY A 550 -0.04 -9.93 9.50
CA GLY A 550 1.01 -10.30 10.46
C GLY A 550 2.33 -10.64 9.77
N ARG A 551 2.32 -11.43 8.69
CA ARG A 551 3.54 -11.76 7.93
C ARG A 551 4.16 -10.55 7.22
N ARG A 552 3.34 -9.63 6.71
CA ARG A 552 3.83 -8.36 6.13
C ARG A 552 4.48 -7.49 7.20
N LEU A 553 3.89 -7.40 8.38
CA LEU A 553 4.45 -6.68 9.53
C LEU A 553 5.75 -7.32 10.01
N ARG A 554 5.81 -8.65 10.14
CA ARG A 554 7.04 -9.41 10.46
C ARG A 554 8.15 -9.14 9.44
N SER A 555 7.82 -9.17 8.15
CA SER A 555 8.77 -8.86 7.07
C SER A 555 9.27 -7.41 7.12
N ALA A 556 8.41 -6.46 7.48
CA ALA A 556 8.80 -5.07 7.64
C ALA A 556 9.67 -4.86 8.88
N ALA A 557 9.43 -5.59 9.97
CA ALA A 557 10.23 -5.53 11.19
C ALA A 557 11.62 -6.18 11.02
N THR A 558 11.71 -7.29 10.28
CA THR A 558 12.99 -7.97 9.96
C THR A 558 13.90 -7.12 9.08
N GLY A 559 13.32 -6.37 8.14
CA GLY A 559 14.02 -5.39 7.32
C GLY A 559 14.28 -4.13 8.13
N SER A 560 15.47 -4.02 8.74
CA SER A 560 15.85 -2.78 9.40
C SER A 560 15.76 -1.62 8.41
N GLY A 561 14.82 -0.71 8.59
CA GLY A 561 15.06 0.72 8.38
C GLY A 561 15.22 1.26 6.96
N SER A 562 15.84 0.50 6.09
CA SER A 562 16.38 0.83 4.80
C SER A 562 16.16 -0.41 3.94
N ASP A 563 16.01 -0.25 2.63
CA ASP A 563 15.85 -1.34 1.64
C ASP A 563 16.97 -2.42 1.64
N SER A 564 17.88 -2.41 2.62
CA SER A 564 18.73 -3.54 2.94
C SER A 564 17.86 -4.67 3.50
N TYR A 565 17.46 -5.59 2.62
CA TYR A 565 17.01 -6.92 3.02
C TYR A 565 18.04 -7.52 3.99
N VAL A 566 17.73 -7.54 5.28
CA VAL A 566 18.51 -8.29 6.26
C VAL A 566 18.05 -9.72 6.12
N SER A 567 18.96 -10.57 5.66
CA SER A 567 18.67 -12.00 5.61
C SER A 567 18.26 -12.46 7.01
N PRO A 568 17.11 -13.13 7.20
CA PRO A 568 16.76 -13.76 8.48
C PRO A 568 17.89 -14.64 9.03
N ARG A 569 18.75 -15.16 8.13
CA ARG A 569 19.92 -15.96 8.46
C ARG A 569 21.08 -15.19 9.09
N THR A 570 21.06 -13.86 9.08
CA THR A 570 22.11 -13.02 9.68
C THR A 570 21.63 -12.29 10.93
N VAL A 571 20.37 -12.47 11.32
CA VAL A 571 19.78 -11.81 12.50
C VAL A 571 20.43 -12.34 13.78
N ASN A 572 21.12 -11.44 14.48
CA ASN A 572 21.68 -11.68 15.81
C ASN A 572 20.69 -11.32 16.94
N LEU A 573 21.09 -11.54 18.19
CA LEU A 573 20.28 -11.24 19.38
C LEU A 573 19.75 -9.79 19.37
N SER A 574 20.63 -8.80 19.24
CA SER A 574 20.24 -7.37 19.27
C SER A 574 19.29 -6.99 18.14
N GLN A 575 19.46 -7.58 16.95
CA GLN A 575 18.55 -7.38 15.82
C GLN A 575 17.20 -8.04 16.09
N ALA A 576 17.17 -9.26 16.62
CA ALA A 576 15.93 -9.95 16.97
C ALA A 576 15.12 -9.17 18.03
N TRP A 577 15.80 -8.56 19.00
CA TRP A 577 15.18 -7.68 19.98
C TRP A 577 14.59 -6.41 19.36
N ARG A 578 15.34 -5.74 18.47
CA ARG A 578 14.81 -4.58 17.76
C ARG A 578 13.62 -4.95 16.89
N MET A 579 13.68 -6.09 16.22
CA MET A 579 12.56 -6.61 15.43
C MET A 579 11.31 -6.84 16.28
N ALA A 580 11.46 -7.44 17.46
CA ALA A 580 10.35 -7.64 18.38
C ALA A 580 9.76 -6.30 18.87
N ASP A 581 10.61 -5.31 19.18
CA ASP A 581 10.14 -3.99 19.59
C ASP A 581 9.44 -3.23 18.45
N ASP A 582 9.93 -3.33 17.21
CA ASP A 582 9.33 -2.66 16.06
C ASP A 582 8.05 -3.35 15.55
N LEU A 583 7.78 -4.59 15.95
CA LEU A 583 6.61 -5.37 15.52
C LEU A 583 5.34 -4.92 16.27
N LEU A 584 4.43 -4.28 15.52
CA LEU A 584 3.10 -3.89 16.00
C LEU A 584 2.08 -5.03 15.86
N ILE A 585 1.29 -5.21 16.90
CA ILE A 585 0.22 -6.20 17.02
C ILE A 585 -1.10 -5.44 17.20
N ALA A 586 -2.14 -5.86 16.48
CA ALA A 586 -3.50 -5.39 16.76
C ALA A 586 -4.01 -6.15 17.99
N LEU A 587 -4.65 -5.45 18.92
CA LEU A 587 -4.98 -5.98 20.22
C LEU A 587 -6.45 -5.66 20.54
N PRO A 588 -7.39 -6.55 20.16
CA PRO A 588 -8.78 -6.49 20.62
C PRO A 588 -8.87 -6.91 22.10
N ASP A 589 -10.07 -6.78 22.68
CA ASP A 589 -10.31 -7.23 24.06
C ASP A 589 -10.04 -8.73 24.24
N LEU A 590 -9.63 -9.13 25.45
CA LEU A 590 -9.16 -10.48 25.74
C LEU A 590 -10.22 -11.57 25.46
N SER A 591 -11.51 -11.26 25.60
CA SER A 591 -12.60 -12.17 25.23
C SER A 591 -12.58 -12.45 23.72
N VAL A 592 -12.49 -11.40 22.90
CA VAL A 592 -12.43 -11.49 21.44
C VAL A 592 -11.18 -12.26 21.00
N GLN A 593 -10.03 -12.01 21.64
CA GLN A 593 -8.81 -12.77 21.36
C GLN A 593 -9.01 -14.27 21.58
N ARG A 594 -9.60 -14.66 22.72
CA ARG A 594 -9.88 -16.07 23.05
C ARG A 594 -10.92 -16.68 22.11
N ASP A 595 -11.90 -15.92 21.67
CA ASP A 595 -12.89 -16.36 20.68
C ASP A 595 -12.22 -16.64 19.33
N MET A 596 -11.38 -15.72 18.87
CA MET A 596 -10.59 -15.91 17.65
C MET A 596 -9.65 -17.12 17.76
N ALA A 597 -8.97 -17.31 18.89
CA ALA A 597 -8.11 -18.46 19.13
C ALA A 597 -8.89 -19.79 19.12
N ARG A 598 -10.08 -19.83 19.75
CA ARG A 598 -10.98 -20.99 19.70
C ARG A 598 -11.42 -21.30 18.26
N THR A 599 -11.80 -20.28 17.52
CA THR A 599 -12.20 -20.41 16.11
C THR A 599 -11.04 -20.92 15.25
N GLU A 600 -9.84 -20.38 15.42
CA GLU A 600 -8.65 -20.82 14.68
C GLU A 600 -8.32 -22.29 14.98
N ARG A 601 -8.40 -22.73 16.25
CA ARG A 601 -8.23 -24.15 16.60
C ARG A 601 -9.25 -25.04 15.90
N ALA A 602 -10.51 -24.63 15.86
CA ALA A 602 -11.57 -25.36 15.17
C ALA A 602 -11.29 -25.45 13.66
N LEU A 603 -10.85 -24.35 13.02
CA LEU A 603 -10.51 -24.31 11.60
C LEU A 603 -9.29 -25.18 11.27
N VAL A 604 -8.23 -25.11 12.08
CA VAL A 604 -7.02 -25.94 11.91
C VAL A 604 -7.36 -27.42 12.09
N ALA A 605 -8.18 -27.78 13.08
CA ALA A 605 -8.64 -29.15 13.27
C ALA A 605 -9.46 -29.64 12.07
N ALA A 606 -10.44 -28.86 11.62
CA ALA A 606 -11.26 -29.19 10.45
C ALA A 606 -10.40 -29.37 9.19
N ARG A 607 -9.45 -28.45 8.94
CA ARG A 607 -8.51 -28.55 7.82
C ARG A 607 -7.68 -29.83 7.88
N ARG A 608 -7.17 -30.19 9.06
CA ARG A 608 -6.39 -31.43 9.25
C ARG A 608 -7.23 -32.66 8.93
N HIS A 609 -8.45 -32.72 9.46
CA HIS A 609 -9.38 -33.81 9.16
C HIS A 609 -9.68 -33.93 7.66
N LEU A 610 -9.84 -32.81 6.95
CA LEU A 610 -10.06 -32.82 5.49
C LEU A 610 -8.82 -33.31 4.73
N ILE A 611 -7.61 -32.91 5.14
CA ILE A 611 -6.35 -33.38 4.54
C ILE A 611 -6.18 -34.89 4.76
N ASP A 612 -6.45 -35.36 5.99
CA ASP A 612 -6.35 -36.78 6.34
C ASP A 612 -7.40 -37.60 5.58
N SER A 613 -8.64 -37.10 5.48
CA SER A 613 -9.72 -37.68 4.68
C SER A 613 -9.36 -37.77 3.20
N HIS A 614 -8.75 -36.73 2.63
CA HIS A 614 -8.26 -36.74 1.25
C HIS A 614 -7.19 -37.81 1.04
N ARG A 615 -6.22 -37.91 1.96
CA ARG A 615 -5.17 -38.93 1.90
C ARG A 615 -5.78 -40.34 1.99
N GLU A 616 -6.73 -40.56 2.90
CA GLU A 616 -7.37 -41.86 3.09
C GLU A 616 -8.21 -42.27 1.87
N LEU A 617 -8.90 -41.34 1.21
CA LEU A 617 -9.71 -41.61 0.02
C LEU A 617 -8.89 -42.25 -1.10
N TRP A 618 -7.67 -41.75 -1.30
CA TRP A 618 -6.77 -42.23 -2.35
C TRP A 618 -5.98 -43.48 -1.94
N ASN A 619 -5.76 -43.69 -0.64
CA ASN A 619 -5.03 -44.85 -0.13
C ASN A 619 -5.94 -46.08 0.12
N ASP A 620 -7.22 -45.87 0.46
CA ASP A 620 -8.21 -46.93 0.67
C ASP A 620 -9.59 -46.54 0.09
N PRO A 621 -9.79 -46.66 -1.24
CA PRO A 621 -11.04 -46.29 -1.91
C PRO A 621 -12.29 -47.05 -1.42
N LYS A 622 -12.12 -48.12 -0.64
CA LYS A 622 -13.25 -48.86 -0.04
C LYS A 622 -13.97 -48.04 1.03
N LYS A 623 -13.28 -47.11 1.70
CA LYS A 623 -13.83 -46.22 2.74
C LYS A 623 -14.49 -44.95 2.20
N ARG A 624 -14.59 -44.78 0.87
CA ARG A 624 -15.12 -43.56 0.23
C ARG A 624 -16.45 -43.06 0.80
N SER A 625 -17.37 -43.95 1.17
CA SER A 625 -18.68 -43.58 1.70
C SER A 625 -18.61 -43.02 3.12
N ASP A 626 -17.71 -43.56 3.95
CA ASP A 626 -17.49 -43.09 5.31
C ASP A 626 -16.71 -41.77 5.30
N ILE A 627 -15.72 -41.65 4.42
CA ILE A 627 -14.95 -40.43 4.19
C ILE A 627 -15.85 -39.31 3.64
N TYR A 628 -16.75 -39.61 2.70
CA TYR A 628 -17.75 -38.65 2.20
C TYR A 628 -18.65 -38.16 3.33
N ARG A 629 -19.12 -39.06 4.19
CA ARG A 629 -19.96 -38.71 5.35
C ARG A 629 -19.21 -37.81 6.35
N GLU A 630 -17.94 -38.09 6.60
CA GLU A 630 -17.10 -37.31 7.52
C GLU A 630 -16.73 -35.94 6.94
N ALA A 631 -16.37 -35.87 5.66
CA ALA A 631 -16.13 -34.61 4.97
C ALA A 631 -17.40 -33.73 4.95
N ASN A 632 -18.58 -34.33 4.77
CA ASN A 632 -19.86 -33.61 4.79
C ASN A 632 -20.29 -33.16 6.19
N ARG A 633 -19.76 -33.72 7.27
CA ARG A 633 -19.95 -33.19 8.64
C ARG A 633 -19.14 -31.93 8.88
N LEU A 634 -17.91 -31.88 8.36
CA LEU A 634 -16.97 -30.78 8.58
C LEU A 634 -17.19 -29.60 7.64
N ILE A 635 -17.62 -29.89 6.41
CA ILE A 635 -18.13 -28.91 5.46
C ILE A 635 -19.57 -29.33 5.23
N PRO A 636 -20.54 -28.81 5.98
CA PRO A 636 -21.92 -29.07 5.70
C PRO A 636 -22.21 -28.54 4.29
N SER A 637 -22.23 -29.44 3.30
CA SER A 637 -23.32 -29.36 2.35
C SER A 637 -24.57 -29.74 3.14
N ALA A 638 -24.97 -28.84 4.06
CA ALA A 638 -26.07 -29.07 4.97
C ALA A 638 -27.27 -29.47 4.13
N ASP A 639 -27.91 -30.54 4.54
CA ASP A 639 -29.19 -30.97 4.02
C ASP A 639 -30.11 -29.75 3.81
N LEU A 640 -30.82 -29.70 2.68
CA LEU A 640 -31.81 -28.64 2.42
C LEU A 640 -32.76 -28.53 3.61
N ALA A 641 -33.10 -29.65 4.26
CA ALA A 641 -33.90 -29.68 5.49
C ALA A 641 -33.32 -28.85 6.65
N GLN A 642 -31.99 -28.86 6.85
CA GLN A 642 -31.35 -28.08 7.91
C GLN A 642 -31.33 -26.58 7.57
N TRP A 643 -31.11 -26.23 6.30
CA TRP A 643 -31.20 -24.84 5.86
C TRP A 643 -32.64 -24.32 5.95
N THR A 644 -33.64 -25.13 5.59
CA THR A 644 -35.07 -24.82 5.72
C THR A 644 -35.43 -24.40 7.15
N ALA A 645 -34.84 -25.03 8.18
CA ALA A 645 -35.05 -24.65 9.57
C ALA A 645 -34.52 -23.25 9.94
N SER A 646 -33.58 -22.71 9.16
CA SER A 646 -33.01 -21.36 9.37
C SER A 646 -33.76 -20.26 8.62
N LEU A 647 -34.70 -20.61 7.75
CA LEU A 647 -35.46 -19.65 6.95
C LEU A 647 -36.74 -19.19 7.68
N PRO A 648 -37.26 -17.98 7.37
CA PRO A 648 -38.58 -17.54 7.83
C PRO A 648 -39.66 -18.51 7.38
N PHE A 649 -40.65 -18.78 8.25
CA PHE A 649 -41.76 -19.70 7.99
C PHE A 649 -42.45 -19.50 6.62
N PRO A 650 -42.69 -18.26 6.15
CA PRO A 650 -43.23 -18.02 4.80
C PRO A 650 -42.43 -18.73 3.69
N ILE A 651 -41.09 -18.66 3.74
CA ILE A 651 -40.21 -19.30 2.75
C ILE A 651 -40.04 -20.79 3.05
N ALA A 652 -39.79 -21.12 4.31
CA ALA A 652 -39.47 -22.47 4.76
C ALA A 652 -40.63 -23.44 4.50
N SER A 653 -41.88 -23.01 4.72
CA SER A 653 -43.07 -23.83 4.48
C SER A 653 -43.26 -24.18 3.00
N ALA A 654 -42.97 -23.25 2.09
CA ALA A 654 -43.05 -23.49 0.64
C ALA A 654 -41.95 -24.44 0.15
N LEU A 655 -40.73 -24.32 0.69
CA LEU A 655 -39.62 -25.24 0.39
C LEU A 655 -39.90 -26.64 0.92
N TRP A 656 -40.42 -26.75 2.15
CA TRP A 656 -40.81 -28.02 2.75
C TRP A 656 -41.94 -28.71 1.99
N ALA A 657 -42.92 -27.93 1.51
CA ALA A 657 -43.99 -28.45 0.67
C ALA A 657 -43.46 -29.01 -0.65
N TYR A 658 -42.39 -28.44 -1.22
CA TYR A 658 -41.67 -29.01 -2.36
C TYR A 658 -41.00 -30.33 -2.03
N GLU A 659 -40.23 -30.39 -0.93
CA GLU A 659 -39.54 -31.61 -0.48
C GLU A 659 -40.53 -32.75 -0.21
N SER A 660 -41.72 -32.42 0.28
CA SER A 660 -42.78 -33.39 0.63
C SER A 660 -43.49 -34.01 -0.58
N LYS A 661 -43.32 -33.52 -1.82
CA LYS A 661 -44.03 -34.05 -3.00
C LYS A 661 -43.48 -35.40 -3.52
N GLY A 662 -42.33 -35.86 -3.01
CA GLY A 662 -41.68 -37.11 -3.45
C GLY A 662 -41.23 -37.08 -4.92
N ASP A 663 -40.43 -38.05 -5.38
CA ASP A 663 -39.82 -38.00 -6.73
C ASP A 663 -40.74 -38.50 -7.85
N ASN A 664 -41.87 -39.11 -7.49
CA ASN A 664 -42.75 -39.83 -8.43
C ASN A 664 -43.77 -38.92 -9.16
N ASN A 665 -43.82 -37.61 -8.85
CA ASN A 665 -44.75 -36.67 -9.48
C ASN A 665 -44.04 -35.37 -9.91
N LEU A 666 -43.35 -35.44 -11.04
CA LEU A 666 -42.51 -34.36 -11.58
C LEU A 666 -43.29 -33.08 -11.86
N HIS A 667 -44.52 -33.19 -12.38
CA HIS A 667 -45.38 -32.03 -12.62
C HIS A 667 -45.75 -31.29 -11.32
N ALA A 668 -46.12 -32.02 -10.27
CA ALA A 668 -46.46 -31.41 -8.98
C ALA A 668 -45.23 -30.79 -8.31
N ARG A 669 -44.06 -31.44 -8.40
CA ARG A 669 -42.78 -30.88 -7.92
C ARG A 669 -42.42 -29.60 -8.65
N HIS A 670 -42.53 -29.60 -9.99
CA HIS A 670 -42.20 -28.45 -10.81
C HIS A 670 -43.10 -27.24 -10.50
N ALA A 671 -44.41 -27.44 -10.36
CA ALA A 671 -45.33 -26.38 -9.94
C ALA A 671 -44.98 -25.85 -8.53
N GLN A 672 -44.73 -26.76 -7.58
CA GLN A 672 -44.39 -26.39 -6.20
C GLN A 672 -43.05 -25.66 -6.08
N MET A 673 -42.08 -25.97 -6.95
CA MET A 673 -40.80 -25.26 -7.02
C MET A 673 -41.01 -23.77 -7.34
N PHE A 674 -41.91 -23.45 -8.28
CA PHE A 674 -42.24 -22.04 -8.55
C PHE A 674 -43.00 -21.37 -7.41
N HIS A 675 -43.81 -22.11 -6.64
CA HIS A 675 -44.41 -21.58 -5.42
C HIS A 675 -43.35 -21.25 -4.35
N PHE A 676 -42.28 -22.04 -4.23
CA PHE A 676 -41.13 -21.68 -3.37
C PHE A 676 -40.46 -20.38 -3.84
N TRP A 677 -40.22 -20.22 -5.14
CA TRP A 677 -39.62 -18.99 -5.66
C TRP A 677 -40.56 -17.78 -5.53
N ASP A 678 -41.87 -17.96 -5.73
CA ASP A 678 -42.90 -16.94 -5.50
C ASP A 678 -42.87 -16.47 -4.03
N ALA A 679 -42.92 -17.42 -3.09
CA ALA A 679 -42.81 -17.17 -1.66
C ALA A 679 -41.52 -16.41 -1.30
N THR A 680 -40.39 -16.84 -1.85
CA THR A 680 -39.07 -16.26 -1.59
C THR A 680 -38.96 -14.83 -2.09
N ILE A 681 -39.26 -14.59 -3.37
CA ILE A 681 -39.11 -13.29 -4.01
C ILE A 681 -40.08 -12.28 -3.40
N GLN A 682 -41.33 -12.67 -3.18
CA GLN A 682 -42.32 -11.79 -2.57
C GLN A 682 -41.98 -11.47 -1.11
N PHE A 683 -41.48 -12.44 -0.34
CA PHE A 683 -41.03 -12.18 1.03
C PHE A 683 -39.86 -11.20 1.07
N HIS A 684 -38.83 -11.40 0.23
CA HIS A 684 -37.70 -10.47 0.15
C HIS A 684 -38.15 -9.05 -0.24
N ALA A 685 -39.02 -8.94 -1.26
CA ALA A 685 -39.56 -7.64 -1.68
C ALA A 685 -40.37 -6.98 -0.55
N THR A 686 -41.15 -7.76 0.19
CA THR A 686 -41.91 -7.29 1.35
C THR A 686 -40.97 -6.72 2.41
N VAL A 687 -39.86 -7.38 2.73
CA VAL A 687 -38.88 -6.88 3.72
C VAL A 687 -38.24 -5.57 3.27
N VAL A 688 -37.80 -5.46 2.02
CA VAL A 688 -37.17 -4.24 1.50
C VAL A 688 -38.19 -3.08 1.41
N LEU A 689 -39.45 -3.36 1.03
CA LEU A 689 -40.54 -2.37 1.09
C LEU A 689 -40.84 -1.94 2.51
N SER A 690 -40.77 -2.85 3.47
CA SER A 690 -40.99 -2.54 4.89
C SER A 690 -40.03 -1.47 5.36
N ALA A 691 -38.77 -1.54 4.95
CA ALA A 691 -37.78 -0.51 5.26
C ALA A 691 -38.09 0.82 4.58
N LEU A 692 -38.56 0.82 3.33
CA LEU A 692 -39.03 2.04 2.66
C LEU A 692 -40.17 2.72 3.42
N LEU A 693 -41.11 1.94 3.97
CA LEU A 693 -42.21 2.48 4.78
C LEU A 693 -41.75 3.11 6.10
N GLN A 694 -40.55 2.76 6.61
CA GLN A 694 -39.98 3.40 7.79
C GLN A 694 -39.25 4.73 7.47
N ASP A 695 -38.89 4.97 6.21
CA ASP A 695 -38.17 6.18 5.76
C ASP A 695 -39.09 7.06 4.91
N ARG A 696 -39.87 7.93 5.56
CA ARG A 696 -40.83 8.83 4.89
C ARG A 696 -40.20 9.67 3.78
N SER A 697 -38.99 10.19 4.00
CA SER A 697 -38.31 11.03 3.00
C SER A 697 -37.96 10.22 1.76
N ARG A 698 -37.58 8.95 1.92
CA ARG A 698 -37.22 8.08 0.80
C ARG A 698 -38.46 7.47 0.14
N LEU A 699 -39.51 7.21 0.90
CA LEU A 699 -40.83 6.81 0.38
C LEU A 699 -41.34 7.85 -0.62
N GLU A 700 -41.35 9.13 -0.26
CA GLU A 700 -41.78 10.24 -1.13
C GLU A 700 -40.95 10.35 -2.43
N GLN A 701 -39.70 9.87 -2.43
CA GLN A 701 -38.82 9.88 -3.60
C GLN A 701 -38.99 8.64 -4.49
N GLU A 702 -39.08 7.45 -3.88
CA GLU A 702 -39.03 6.19 -4.62
C GLU A 702 -40.41 5.71 -5.09
N LEU A 703 -41.49 6.08 -4.39
CA LEU A 703 -42.83 5.63 -4.74
C LEU A 703 -43.30 6.14 -6.12
N PRO A 704 -43.13 7.43 -6.49
CA PRO A 704 -43.47 7.90 -7.84
C PRO A 704 -42.63 7.21 -8.93
N ALA A 705 -41.36 6.93 -8.62
CA ALA A 705 -40.45 6.31 -9.56
C ALA A 705 -40.73 4.81 -9.78
N LEU A 706 -41.19 4.10 -8.74
CA LEU A 706 -41.72 2.74 -8.87
C LEU A 706 -43.00 2.72 -9.71
N ALA A 707 -43.95 3.62 -9.44
CA ALA A 707 -45.19 3.73 -10.21
C ALA A 707 -44.92 3.98 -11.70
N ALA A 708 -43.99 4.89 -12.02
CA ALA A 708 -43.54 5.13 -13.39
C ALA A 708 -42.96 3.86 -14.05
N GLN A 709 -42.11 3.12 -13.35
CA GLN A 709 -41.53 1.88 -13.86
C GLN A 709 -42.59 0.79 -14.11
N PHE A 710 -43.60 0.68 -13.25
CA PHE A 710 -44.71 -0.26 -13.46
C PHE A 710 -45.53 0.12 -14.70
N HIS A 711 -45.83 1.41 -14.86
CA HIS A 711 -46.53 1.93 -16.04
C HIS A 711 -45.77 1.66 -17.33
N ASP A 712 -44.45 1.89 -17.36
CA ASP A 712 -43.60 1.66 -18.54
C ASP A 712 -43.58 0.19 -18.99
N VAL A 713 -43.73 -0.76 -18.05
CA VAL A 713 -43.76 -2.20 -18.33
C VAL A 713 -45.20 -2.72 -18.51
N GLY A 714 -46.23 -1.89 -18.30
CA GLY A 714 -47.63 -2.23 -18.49
C GLY A 714 -48.19 -3.18 -17.42
N ILE A 715 -47.70 -3.10 -16.19
CA ILE A 715 -48.13 -3.95 -15.05
C ILE A 715 -48.67 -3.08 -13.91
N THR A 716 -49.52 -3.65 -13.04
CA THR A 716 -50.09 -2.94 -11.89
C THR A 716 -49.83 -3.70 -10.58
N PRO A 717 -49.36 -3.02 -9.51
CA PRO A 717 -49.15 -3.63 -8.19
C PRO A 717 -50.46 -4.05 -7.51
N GLU A 718 -51.63 -3.67 -8.03
CA GLU A 718 -52.93 -4.20 -7.59
C GLU A 718 -53.12 -5.69 -7.90
N ARG A 719 -52.29 -6.26 -8.80
CA ARG A 719 -52.21 -7.68 -9.08
C ARG A 719 -50.75 -8.14 -8.97
N ALA A 720 -50.43 -8.81 -7.87
CA ALA A 720 -49.10 -9.31 -7.59
C ALA A 720 -48.59 -10.26 -8.68
N THR A 721 -47.37 -9.98 -9.17
CA THR A 721 -46.61 -10.84 -10.07
C THR A 721 -45.15 -10.83 -9.65
N LEU A 722 -44.39 -11.87 -10.00
CA LEU A 722 -42.95 -11.89 -9.75
C LEU A 722 -42.22 -10.70 -10.37
N GLY A 723 -42.67 -10.21 -11.53
CA GLY A 723 -42.08 -9.04 -12.19
C GLY A 723 -42.17 -7.77 -11.35
N ILE A 724 -43.31 -7.55 -10.68
CA ILE A 724 -43.51 -6.40 -9.78
C ILE A 724 -42.53 -6.47 -8.60
N TRP A 725 -42.48 -7.61 -7.93
CA TRP A 725 -41.58 -7.82 -6.79
C TRP A 725 -40.11 -7.68 -7.18
N HIS A 726 -39.74 -8.14 -8.38
CA HIS A 726 -38.39 -8.01 -8.89
C HIS A 726 -38.00 -6.57 -9.22
N ILE A 727 -38.90 -5.77 -9.84
CA ILE A 727 -38.67 -4.34 -10.09
C ILE A 727 -38.43 -3.60 -8.77
N ILE A 728 -39.25 -3.86 -7.76
CA ILE A 728 -39.10 -3.30 -6.41
C ILE A 728 -37.72 -3.63 -5.84
N LEU A 729 -37.35 -4.92 -5.86
CA LEU A 729 -36.05 -5.38 -5.35
C LEU A 729 -34.89 -4.74 -6.11
N GLN A 730 -34.90 -4.75 -7.44
CA GLN A 730 -33.84 -4.14 -8.25
C GLN A 730 -33.63 -2.66 -7.92
N ARG A 731 -34.72 -1.89 -7.85
CA ARG A 731 -34.65 -0.46 -7.62
C ARG A 731 -34.20 -0.15 -6.19
N LEU A 732 -34.87 -0.72 -5.19
CA LEU A 732 -34.62 -0.39 -3.79
C LEU A 732 -33.29 -0.96 -3.30
N THR A 733 -32.89 -2.16 -3.73
CA THR A 733 -31.55 -2.71 -3.44
C THR A 733 -30.47 -1.78 -3.94
N LYS A 734 -30.56 -1.31 -5.19
CA LYS A 734 -29.59 -0.35 -5.74
C LYS A 734 -29.55 0.94 -4.89
N ARG A 735 -30.71 1.48 -4.54
CA ARG A 735 -30.82 2.72 -3.76
C ARG A 735 -30.20 2.59 -2.37
N TYR A 736 -30.55 1.56 -1.63
CA TYR A 736 -30.04 1.35 -0.27
C TYR A 736 -28.55 0.96 -0.25
N ARG A 737 -28.06 0.18 -1.22
CA ARG A 737 -26.62 -0.08 -1.35
C ARG A 737 -25.83 1.20 -1.56
N THR A 738 -26.29 2.09 -2.44
CA THR A 738 -25.62 3.38 -2.66
C THR A 738 -25.60 4.23 -1.39
N ALA A 739 -26.71 4.28 -0.65
CA ALA A 739 -26.78 4.98 0.63
C ALA A 739 -25.81 4.40 1.67
N LEU A 740 -25.77 3.08 1.83
CA LEU A 740 -24.93 2.39 2.82
C LEU A 740 -23.43 2.43 2.50
N THR A 741 -23.04 2.51 1.23
CA THR A 741 -21.64 2.53 0.78
C THR A 741 -21.11 3.92 0.41
N GLY A 742 -21.97 4.94 0.47
CA GLY A 742 -21.62 6.34 0.20
C GLY A 742 -20.69 6.95 1.25
N THR A 743 -20.35 8.23 1.09
CA THR A 743 -19.50 8.97 2.06
C THR A 743 -20.30 9.84 3.04
N ASP A 744 -21.61 9.96 2.83
CA ASP A 744 -22.52 10.71 3.69
C ASP A 744 -22.95 9.85 4.90
N THR A 745 -22.46 10.19 6.08
CA THR A 745 -22.73 9.47 7.33
C THR A 745 -24.20 9.54 7.76
N ASP A 746 -24.90 10.63 7.44
CA ASP A 746 -26.30 10.81 7.82
C ASP A 746 -27.21 10.00 6.89
N GLU A 747 -26.85 9.89 5.61
CA GLU A 747 -27.53 8.98 4.69
C GLU A 747 -27.32 7.51 5.08
N GLN A 748 -26.11 7.12 5.49
CA GLN A 748 -25.85 5.77 6.01
C GLN A 748 -26.66 5.46 7.27
N ALA A 749 -26.70 6.39 8.24
CA ALA A 749 -27.45 6.22 9.48
C ALA A 749 -28.96 6.08 9.23
N ARG A 750 -29.52 6.94 8.36
CA ARG A 750 -30.94 6.83 7.95
C ARG A 750 -31.24 5.49 7.26
N ALA A 751 -30.36 5.05 6.35
CA ALA A 751 -30.54 3.77 5.68
C ALA A 751 -30.52 2.59 6.66
N ARG A 752 -29.64 2.58 7.66
CA ARG A 752 -29.63 1.54 8.71
C ARG A 752 -30.87 1.58 9.58
N ALA A 753 -31.29 2.78 10.00
CA ALA A 753 -32.48 2.98 10.81
C ALA A 753 -33.76 2.52 10.08
N ALA A 754 -33.84 2.70 8.76
CA ALA A 754 -34.95 2.22 7.94
C ALA A 754 -35.13 0.68 8.04
N PHE A 755 -34.03 -0.07 8.22
CA PHE A 755 -34.05 -1.51 8.46
C PHE A 755 -34.07 -1.87 9.96
N ALA A 756 -34.44 -0.93 10.84
CA ALA A 756 -34.43 -1.10 12.29
C ALA A 756 -33.07 -1.59 12.83
N ASP A 757 -31.97 -1.04 12.30
CA ASP A 757 -30.60 -1.38 12.67
C ASP A 757 -30.29 -2.89 12.56
N ALA A 758 -30.81 -3.52 11.50
CA ALA A 758 -30.54 -4.92 11.20
C ALA A 758 -29.01 -5.19 11.12
N PRO A 759 -28.57 -6.41 11.46
CA PRO A 759 -27.15 -6.77 11.45
C PRO A 759 -26.48 -6.47 10.10
N PRO A 760 -25.25 -5.91 10.07
CA PRO A 760 -24.58 -5.53 8.82
C PRO A 760 -24.46 -6.68 7.81
N ASP A 761 -24.07 -7.87 8.28
CA ASP A 761 -23.92 -9.06 7.43
C ASP A 761 -25.27 -9.48 6.82
N PHE A 762 -26.36 -9.38 7.58
CA PHE A 762 -27.70 -9.64 7.07
C PHE A 762 -28.12 -8.62 6.00
N LEU A 763 -27.81 -7.33 6.19
CA LEU A 763 -28.11 -6.28 5.21
C LEU A 763 -27.33 -6.46 3.91
N ASP A 764 -26.05 -6.82 3.99
CA ASP A 764 -25.21 -7.09 2.81
C ASP A 764 -25.77 -8.24 1.97
N THR A 765 -26.26 -9.28 2.65
CA THR A 765 -26.94 -10.43 2.03
C THR A 765 -28.31 -10.04 1.44
N LEU A 766 -29.19 -9.40 2.21
CA LEU A 766 -30.54 -9.02 1.79
C LEU A 766 -30.52 -8.07 0.59
N LEU A 767 -29.59 -7.12 0.60
CA LEU A 767 -29.39 -6.12 -0.45
C LEU A 767 -28.30 -6.56 -1.44
N SER A 768 -28.09 -7.86 -1.64
CA SER A 768 -27.13 -8.36 -2.62
C SER A 768 -27.65 -8.20 -4.05
N THR A 769 -26.79 -7.68 -4.93
CA THR A 769 -27.06 -7.65 -6.38
C THR A 769 -27.11 -9.05 -6.96
N ASP A 770 -26.35 -10.00 -6.41
CA ASP A 770 -26.30 -11.38 -6.90
C ASP A 770 -27.61 -12.12 -6.60
N VAL A 771 -28.19 -11.90 -5.41
CA VAL A 771 -29.52 -12.42 -5.05
C VAL A 771 -30.59 -11.85 -5.98
N THR A 772 -30.53 -10.54 -6.24
CA THR A 772 -31.49 -9.89 -7.13
C THR A 772 -31.37 -10.43 -8.55
N ASN A 773 -30.16 -10.59 -9.08
CA ASN A 773 -29.92 -11.16 -10.41
C ASN A 773 -30.43 -12.60 -10.52
N LEU A 774 -30.18 -13.43 -9.51
CA LEU A 774 -30.69 -14.81 -9.45
C LEU A 774 -32.23 -14.86 -9.54
N PHE A 775 -32.94 -13.96 -8.85
CA PHE A 775 -34.39 -13.84 -8.97
C PHE A 775 -34.81 -13.49 -10.40
N GLY A 776 -34.09 -12.59 -11.07
CA GLY A 776 -34.33 -12.24 -12.47
C GLY A 776 -34.18 -13.44 -13.41
N GLU A 777 -33.15 -14.26 -13.21
CA GLU A 777 -32.94 -15.49 -13.99
C GLU A 777 -34.07 -16.51 -13.79
N VAL A 778 -34.54 -16.71 -12.56
CA VAL A 778 -35.67 -17.61 -12.27
C VAL A 778 -36.94 -17.12 -12.97
N ILE A 779 -37.21 -15.82 -12.93
CA ILE A 779 -38.38 -15.21 -13.59
C ILE A 779 -38.30 -15.37 -15.10
N GLN A 780 -37.14 -15.09 -15.70
CA GLN A 780 -36.93 -15.24 -17.12
C GLN A 780 -37.19 -16.69 -17.56
N ARG A 781 -36.64 -17.67 -16.82
CA ARG A 781 -36.85 -19.10 -17.09
C ARG A 781 -38.31 -19.49 -16.96
N ARG A 782 -39.01 -19.05 -15.91
CA ARG A 782 -40.46 -19.28 -15.75
C ARG A 782 -41.23 -18.80 -16.98
N ASN A 783 -40.94 -17.58 -17.44
CA ASN A 783 -41.63 -16.97 -18.59
C ASN A 783 -41.30 -17.70 -19.90
N THR A 784 -40.04 -18.10 -20.11
CA THR A 784 -39.63 -18.86 -21.29
C THR A 784 -40.28 -20.25 -21.33
N TRP A 785 -40.26 -20.98 -20.22
CA TRP A 785 -40.80 -22.34 -20.15
C TRP A 785 -42.34 -22.36 -20.22
N SER A 786 -43.02 -21.37 -19.65
CA SER A 786 -44.49 -21.25 -19.75
C SER A 786 -44.97 -20.74 -21.12
N GLY A 787 -44.12 -20.07 -21.90
CA GLY A 787 -44.41 -19.61 -23.26
C GLY A 787 -44.45 -20.71 -24.33
N HIS A 788 -44.01 -21.93 -24.03
CA HIS A 788 -44.11 -23.10 -24.92
C HIS A 788 -45.37 -23.91 -24.58
N SER A 789 -46.46 -23.67 -25.32
CA SER A 789 -47.82 -24.18 -25.01
C SER A 789 -48.08 -25.68 -25.32
N GLY A 790 -47.06 -26.54 -25.25
CA GLY A 790 -47.17 -27.99 -25.44
C GLY A 790 -46.99 -28.77 -24.14
N THR A 791 -47.42 -30.03 -24.10
CA THR A 791 -47.20 -30.93 -22.96
C THR A 791 -45.70 -31.16 -22.77
N THR A 792 -45.11 -30.61 -21.70
CA THR A 792 -43.69 -30.83 -21.35
C THR A 792 -43.48 -32.29 -20.95
N GLY A 793 -42.57 -33.00 -21.62
CA GLY A 793 -42.23 -34.37 -21.27
C GLY A 793 -41.41 -34.48 -19.97
N ASP A 794 -41.47 -35.63 -19.32
CA ASP A 794 -40.81 -35.90 -18.03
C ASP A 794 -39.31 -35.61 -18.00
N ASP A 795 -38.58 -35.85 -19.09
CA ASP A 795 -37.14 -35.59 -19.17
C ASP A 795 -36.82 -34.08 -19.19
N SER A 796 -37.67 -33.28 -19.84
CA SER A 796 -37.52 -31.82 -19.83
C SER A 796 -37.91 -31.23 -18.46
N LEU A 797 -38.89 -31.82 -17.77
CA LEU A 797 -39.24 -31.42 -16.40
C LEU A 797 -38.13 -31.73 -15.40
N LYS A 798 -37.45 -32.87 -15.54
CA LYS A 798 -36.27 -33.20 -14.72
C LYS A 798 -35.16 -32.18 -14.94
N GLU A 799 -34.83 -31.87 -16.19
CA GLU A 799 -33.79 -30.87 -16.51
C GLU A 799 -34.14 -29.49 -15.92
N GLN A 800 -35.40 -29.05 -16.05
CA GLN A 800 -35.87 -27.79 -15.46
C GLN A 800 -35.76 -27.80 -13.92
N LEU A 801 -36.15 -28.91 -13.28
CA LEU A 801 -36.04 -29.11 -11.84
C LEU A 801 -34.59 -29.12 -11.35
N ASP A 802 -33.67 -29.73 -12.10
CA ASP A 802 -32.24 -29.76 -11.78
C ASP A 802 -31.65 -28.34 -11.83
N ILE A 803 -32.00 -27.55 -12.85
CA ILE A 803 -31.60 -26.14 -12.96
C ILE A 803 -32.13 -25.34 -11.77
N LEU A 804 -33.42 -25.45 -11.45
CA LEU A 804 -34.02 -24.72 -10.33
C LEU A 804 -33.47 -25.16 -8.97
N THR A 805 -33.13 -26.44 -8.81
CA THR A 805 -32.47 -26.96 -7.61
C THR A 805 -31.05 -26.40 -7.48
N GLY A 806 -30.31 -26.29 -8.59
CA GLY A 806 -29.04 -25.57 -8.64
C GLY A 806 -29.17 -24.12 -8.18
N HIS A 807 -30.23 -23.42 -8.61
CA HIS A 807 -30.51 -22.06 -8.16
C HIS A 807 -30.84 -21.98 -6.66
N ILE A 808 -31.48 -22.99 -6.07
CA ILE A 808 -31.69 -23.05 -4.60
C ILE A 808 -30.33 -23.13 -3.88
N HIS A 809 -29.40 -23.94 -4.37
CA HIS A 809 -28.06 -24.03 -3.78
C HIS A 809 -27.30 -22.71 -3.91
N THR A 810 -27.41 -22.02 -5.04
CA THR A 810 -26.86 -20.66 -5.21
C THR A 810 -27.47 -19.69 -4.21
N LEU A 811 -28.80 -19.66 -4.09
CA LEU A 811 -29.50 -18.81 -3.13
C LEU A 811 -29.05 -19.08 -1.69
N ARG A 812 -28.91 -20.36 -1.32
CA ARG A 812 -28.41 -20.77 -0.01
C ARG A 812 -26.99 -20.28 0.25
N ASN A 813 -26.10 -20.36 -0.73
CA ASN A 813 -24.73 -19.90 -0.57
C ASN A 813 -24.66 -18.37 -0.44
N LEU A 814 -25.57 -17.65 -1.08
CA LEU A 814 -25.67 -16.18 -0.99
C LEU A 814 -26.31 -15.73 0.33
N ILE A 815 -27.33 -16.45 0.82
CA ILE A 815 -28.11 -16.04 2.00
C ILE A 815 -27.59 -16.65 3.31
N GLY A 816 -27.07 -17.87 3.26
CA GLY A 816 -26.59 -18.61 4.42
C GLY A 816 -27.67 -18.75 5.50
N SER A 817 -27.28 -18.48 6.74
CA SER A 817 -28.15 -18.51 7.93
C SER A 817 -28.55 -17.11 8.42
N GLY A 818 -28.38 -16.05 7.60
CA GLY A 818 -28.53 -14.66 8.05
C GLY A 818 -29.89 -14.32 8.66
N TRP A 819 -30.95 -15.06 8.31
CA TRP A 819 -32.29 -14.89 8.90
C TRP A 819 -32.38 -15.30 10.39
N LEU A 820 -31.42 -16.06 10.92
CA LEU A 820 -31.39 -16.40 12.35
C LEU A 820 -30.98 -15.22 13.24
N ASP A 821 -30.22 -14.28 12.69
CA ASP A 821 -29.75 -13.09 13.40
C ASP A 821 -30.83 -12.00 13.44
N PHE A 822 -31.81 -12.08 12.51
CA PHE A 822 -32.94 -11.17 12.41
C PHE A 822 -34.26 -11.95 12.18
N PRO A 823 -34.70 -12.77 13.17
CA PRO A 823 -35.81 -13.71 13.01
C PRO A 823 -37.16 -13.01 12.83
N LEU A 824 -38.06 -13.69 12.10
CA LEU A 824 -39.45 -13.30 11.94
C LEU A 824 -40.28 -13.76 13.15
N VAL A 825 -41.07 -12.85 13.71
CA VAL A 825 -41.98 -13.11 14.82
C VAL A 825 -43.36 -12.54 14.53
N ARG A 826 -44.40 -13.20 15.07
CA ARG A 826 -45.73 -12.61 15.23
C ARG A 826 -45.89 -12.13 16.66
N ALA A 827 -46.16 -10.84 16.83
CA ALA A 827 -46.27 -10.23 18.15
C ALA A 827 -47.56 -10.66 18.86
N GLY A 828 -47.44 -11.05 20.13
CA GLY A 828 -48.57 -11.26 21.04
C GLY A 828 -48.58 -10.23 22.17
N GLY A 829 -49.15 -10.61 23.31
CA GLY A 829 -49.27 -9.74 24.48
C GLY A 829 -47.93 -9.20 25.01
N ALA A 830 -47.97 -7.99 25.55
CA ALA A 830 -46.78 -7.27 26.03
C ALA A 830 -46.87 -6.90 27.52
N ARG A 831 -45.71 -6.85 28.19
CA ARG A 831 -45.56 -6.30 29.54
C ARG A 831 -44.42 -5.28 29.54
N PHE A 832 -44.68 -4.07 30.02
CA PHE A 832 -43.66 -3.04 30.14
C PHE A 832 -43.00 -3.06 31.52
N ARG A 833 -41.68 -3.18 31.58
CA ARG A 833 -40.91 -3.17 32.84
C ARG A 833 -39.52 -2.57 32.61
N ASN A 834 -39.06 -1.72 33.52
CA ASN A 834 -37.72 -1.13 33.51
C ASN A 834 -37.32 -0.43 32.19
N GLY A 835 -38.28 0.20 31.50
CA GLY A 835 -38.00 0.91 30.24
C GLY A 835 -37.95 0.02 28.99
N VAL A 836 -38.30 -1.27 29.10
CA VAL A 836 -38.26 -2.25 28.00
C VAL A 836 -39.61 -2.95 27.88
N HIS A 837 -40.03 -3.25 26.64
CA HIS A 837 -41.22 -4.03 26.37
C HIS A 837 -40.87 -5.51 26.27
N HIS A 838 -41.50 -6.34 27.09
CA HIS A 838 -41.38 -7.80 27.04
C HIS A 838 -42.59 -8.37 26.30
N HIS A 839 -42.37 -8.95 25.13
CA HIS A 839 -43.43 -9.54 24.32
C HIS A 839 -43.38 -11.07 24.39
N ASP A 840 -44.54 -11.70 24.60
CA ASP A 840 -44.73 -13.11 24.26
C ASP A 840 -45.01 -13.16 22.74
N VAL A 841 -44.20 -13.87 21.98
CA VAL A 841 -44.27 -13.89 20.51
C VAL A 841 -44.26 -15.30 19.96
N ASP A 842 -44.88 -15.50 18.80
CA ASP A 842 -44.73 -16.72 18.03
C ASP A 842 -43.54 -16.56 17.08
N LEU A 843 -42.53 -17.42 17.23
CA LEU A 843 -41.37 -17.48 16.35
C LEU A 843 -41.77 -18.12 15.02
N ALA A 844 -41.88 -17.30 13.98
CA ALA A 844 -42.26 -17.69 12.63
C ALA A 844 -41.02 -18.08 11.80
N MET A 845 -40.27 -19.07 12.28
CA MET A 845 -39.05 -19.60 11.66
C MET A 845 -39.15 -21.12 11.44
N GLY A 846 -38.50 -21.61 10.39
CA GLY A 846 -38.49 -23.03 10.00
C GLY A 846 -39.81 -23.50 9.39
N PRO A 847 -39.90 -24.78 8.98
CA PRO A 847 -41.06 -25.30 8.23
C PRO A 847 -42.24 -25.72 9.10
N ASN A 848 -42.12 -25.67 10.43
CA ASN A 848 -43.14 -26.17 11.34
C ASN A 848 -44.36 -25.23 11.36
N THR A 849 -45.55 -25.76 11.10
CA THR A 849 -46.81 -25.02 11.14
C THR A 849 -47.26 -24.72 12.56
N THR A 850 -46.82 -25.49 13.56
CA THR A 850 -46.98 -25.13 14.98
C THR A 850 -45.81 -24.23 15.40
N LEU A 851 -46.08 -22.92 15.48
CA LEU A 851 -45.06 -21.92 15.81
C LEU A 851 -44.63 -22.04 17.29
N LYS A 852 -43.33 -21.89 17.54
CA LYS A 852 -42.78 -21.92 18.90
C LYS A 852 -43.03 -20.58 19.58
N GLN A 853 -43.46 -20.61 20.83
CA GLN A 853 -43.58 -19.40 21.64
C GLN A 853 -42.23 -19.05 22.28
N GLU A 854 -41.81 -17.80 22.12
CA GLU A 854 -40.61 -17.24 22.74
C GLU A 854 -40.94 -15.90 23.42
N ARG A 855 -40.06 -15.45 24.31
CA ARG A 855 -40.11 -14.11 24.87
C ARG A 855 -38.99 -13.26 24.30
N ILE A 856 -39.34 -12.09 23.80
CA ILE A 856 -38.38 -11.12 23.26
C ILE A 856 -38.47 -9.79 24.01
N GLN A 857 -37.42 -9.00 23.90
CA GLN A 857 -37.32 -7.66 24.46
C GLN A 857 -37.18 -6.65 23.34
N THR A 858 -37.98 -5.59 23.37
CA THR A 858 -37.91 -4.52 22.38
C THR A 858 -37.92 -3.14 23.04
N SER A 859 -37.32 -2.17 22.33
CA SER A 859 -37.27 -0.77 22.75
C SER A 859 -38.60 -0.05 22.52
N LEU A 860 -39.39 -0.50 21.54
CA LEU A 860 -40.70 0.03 21.18
C LEU A 860 -41.78 -1.06 21.33
N PRO A 861 -43.04 -0.69 21.64
CA PRO A 861 -44.14 -1.65 21.69
C PRO A 861 -44.45 -2.18 20.29
N LEU A 862 -44.62 -3.50 20.19
CA LEU A 862 -45.14 -4.16 18.99
C LEU A 862 -46.67 -4.22 19.03
N GLU A 863 -47.31 -4.03 17.86
CA GLU A 863 -48.76 -4.19 17.69
C GLU A 863 -49.11 -5.68 17.69
N GLU A 864 -50.12 -6.06 18.47
CA GLU A 864 -50.59 -7.45 18.56
C GLU A 864 -50.99 -7.98 17.17
N ASP A 865 -50.69 -9.25 16.90
CA ASP A 865 -50.81 -9.92 15.60
C ASP A 865 -49.95 -9.35 14.46
N GLY A 866 -49.18 -8.29 14.70
CA GLY A 866 -48.24 -7.74 13.73
C GLY A 866 -47.05 -8.69 13.46
N LEU A 867 -46.57 -8.68 12.21
CA LEU A 867 -45.36 -9.41 11.81
C LEU A 867 -44.15 -8.49 11.86
N TYR A 868 -43.10 -8.93 12.54
CA TYR A 868 -41.88 -8.16 12.74
C TYR A 868 -40.65 -9.01 12.51
N LEU A 869 -39.62 -8.43 11.90
CA LEU A 869 -38.26 -8.94 12.01
C LEU A 869 -37.60 -8.24 13.19
N VAL A 870 -37.02 -9.01 14.12
CA VAL A 870 -36.51 -8.46 15.39
C VAL A 870 -35.04 -8.79 15.57
N SER A 871 -34.24 -7.78 15.91
CA SER A 871 -32.85 -7.97 16.30
C SER A 871 -32.77 -8.50 17.73
N ARG A 872 -32.14 -9.67 17.89
CA ARG A 872 -31.93 -10.27 19.22
C ARG A 872 -30.98 -9.43 20.09
N ASP A 873 -30.09 -8.65 19.48
CA ASP A 873 -29.05 -7.89 20.18
C ASP A 873 -29.50 -6.47 20.54
N SER A 874 -30.16 -5.75 19.61
CA SER A 874 -30.55 -4.35 19.80
C SER A 874 -31.97 -4.16 20.30
N GLY A 875 -32.83 -5.19 20.19
CA GLY A 875 -34.26 -5.06 20.50
C GLY A 875 -35.03 -4.16 19.53
N SER A 876 -34.42 -3.79 18.41
CA SER A 876 -35.07 -3.08 17.31
C SER A 876 -35.93 -4.03 16.49
N ALA A 877 -37.06 -3.54 15.98
CA ALA A 877 -38.02 -4.35 15.25
C ALA A 877 -38.47 -3.64 13.97
N LEU A 878 -38.37 -4.34 12.84
CA LEU A 878 -38.89 -3.88 11.54
C LEU A 878 -40.27 -4.50 11.32
N ARG A 879 -41.32 -3.67 11.32
CA ARG A 879 -42.69 -4.10 10.98
C ARG A 879 -42.75 -4.48 9.50
N LEU A 880 -43.22 -5.68 9.18
CA LEU A 880 -43.44 -6.08 7.80
C LEU A 880 -44.60 -5.32 7.16
N ALA A 881 -44.41 -4.93 5.90
CA ALA A 881 -45.47 -4.41 5.05
C ALA A 881 -46.64 -5.42 4.98
N PRO A 882 -47.90 -4.96 4.91
CA PRO A 882 -49.10 -5.80 5.04
C PRO A 882 -49.40 -6.64 3.79
N LEU A 883 -48.39 -7.24 3.17
CA LEU A 883 -48.48 -8.10 1.98
C LEU A 883 -48.44 -9.59 2.33
N ILE A 884 -48.11 -9.93 3.58
CA ILE A 884 -48.02 -11.30 4.07
C ILE A 884 -48.75 -11.39 5.41
N LYS A 885 -49.53 -12.45 5.61
CA LYS A 885 -50.31 -12.69 6.82
C LYS A 885 -50.10 -14.12 7.32
N LEU A 886 -49.95 -14.27 8.63
CA LEU A 886 -49.99 -15.57 9.32
C LEU A 886 -51.34 -15.73 10.01
N ARG A 887 -52.09 -16.78 9.65
CA ARG A 887 -53.41 -17.09 10.22
C ARG A 887 -53.41 -18.49 10.82
N PRO A 888 -54.05 -18.70 11.97
CA PRO A 888 -54.32 -20.06 12.44
C PRO A 888 -55.23 -20.80 11.44
N THR A 889 -55.02 -22.11 11.30
CA THR A 889 -55.88 -22.98 10.48
C THR A 889 -57.26 -23.14 11.11
N THR A 890 -58.29 -23.34 10.29
CA THR A 890 -59.69 -23.47 10.78
C THR A 890 -59.90 -24.64 11.75
N PHE A 891 -59.00 -25.64 11.73
CA PHE A 891 -58.97 -26.74 12.69
C PHE A 891 -57.54 -26.95 13.21
N GLY A 892 -57.25 -26.60 14.47
CA GLY A 892 -56.00 -26.94 15.17
C GLY A 892 -55.10 -25.75 15.58
N SER A 893 -53.91 -26.08 16.08
CA SER A 893 -52.87 -25.11 16.52
C SER A 893 -51.89 -24.71 15.42
N ASN A 894 -52.15 -25.11 14.17
CA ASN A 894 -51.27 -24.85 13.04
C ASN A 894 -51.51 -23.44 12.48
N SER A 895 -50.47 -22.85 11.92
CA SER A 895 -50.53 -21.57 11.22
C SER A 895 -50.25 -21.75 9.73
N SER A 896 -50.96 -20.98 8.92
CA SER A 896 -50.80 -20.90 7.47
C SER A 896 -50.39 -19.50 7.07
N CYS A 897 -49.44 -19.43 6.13
CA CYS A 897 -48.95 -18.21 5.52
C CYS A 897 -49.67 -17.87 4.22
N TYR A 898 -50.19 -16.65 4.16
CA TYR A 898 -50.95 -16.10 3.04
C TYR A 898 -50.25 -14.88 2.44
N TYR A 899 -50.11 -14.86 1.12
CA TYR A 899 -49.43 -13.83 0.34
C TYR A 899 -50.43 -13.02 -0.47
N PHE A 900 -50.26 -11.70 -0.51
CA PHE A 900 -51.08 -10.82 -1.33
C PHE A 900 -51.01 -11.25 -2.80
N SER A 901 -52.18 -11.44 -3.40
CA SER A 901 -52.33 -11.87 -4.80
C SER A 901 -52.94 -10.77 -5.66
N ARG A 902 -54.12 -10.27 -5.31
CA ARG A 902 -54.79 -9.21 -6.08
C ARG A 902 -55.90 -8.53 -5.31
N LEU A 903 -56.20 -7.28 -5.68
CA LEU A 903 -57.43 -6.60 -5.29
C LEU A 903 -58.61 -7.13 -6.10
N GLN A 904 -59.78 -7.27 -5.46
CA GLN A 904 -61.05 -7.67 -6.08
C GLN A 904 -62.20 -6.82 -5.52
N PRO A 905 -63.36 -6.77 -6.22
CA PRO A 905 -64.52 -6.01 -5.75
C PRO A 905 -65.06 -6.47 -4.38
N ASP A 906 -64.88 -7.74 -4.02
CA ASP A 906 -65.35 -8.38 -2.79
C ASP A 906 -64.30 -8.42 -1.67
N GLY A 907 -63.12 -7.82 -1.89
CA GLY A 907 -62.04 -7.74 -0.90
C GLY A 907 -60.65 -7.98 -1.50
N THR A 908 -59.66 -8.17 -0.63
CA THR A 908 -58.29 -8.48 -1.05
C THR A 908 -58.07 -9.99 -1.03
N ARG A 909 -57.59 -10.54 -2.16
CA ARG A 909 -57.24 -11.98 -2.25
C ARG A 909 -55.82 -12.24 -1.82
N PHE A 910 -55.67 -13.21 -0.93
CA PHE A 910 -54.40 -13.79 -0.53
C PHE A 910 -54.35 -15.28 -0.88
N VAL A 911 -53.15 -15.79 -1.14
CA VAL A 911 -52.90 -17.19 -1.54
C VAL A 911 -51.87 -17.84 -0.64
N ALA A 912 -52.05 -19.13 -0.32
CA ALA A 912 -51.09 -19.94 0.41
C ALA A 912 -50.29 -20.83 -0.56
N TYR A 913 -48.97 -20.81 -0.43
CA TYR A 913 -48.06 -21.55 -1.33
C TYR A 913 -47.72 -22.97 -0.86
N HIS A 914 -48.13 -23.38 0.35
CA HIS A 914 -47.77 -24.68 0.94
C HIS A 914 -49.00 -25.53 1.31
N GLU A 915 -50.21 -24.97 1.33
CA GLU A 915 -51.44 -25.64 1.77
C GLU A 915 -52.48 -25.73 0.64
N VAL A 916 -53.10 -26.91 0.50
CA VAL A 916 -54.09 -27.18 -0.56
C VAL A 916 -55.54 -27.02 -0.07
N ALA A 917 -55.80 -27.26 1.22
CA ALA A 917 -57.17 -27.24 1.78
C ALA A 917 -57.75 -25.82 1.87
N GLU A 918 -56.93 -24.84 2.25
CA GLU A 918 -57.27 -23.41 2.30
C GLU A 918 -56.26 -22.60 1.48
N SER A 919 -56.13 -22.93 0.19
CA SER A 919 -55.13 -22.32 -0.70
C SER A 919 -55.38 -20.83 -0.98
N GLU A 920 -56.59 -20.32 -0.72
CA GLU A 920 -56.98 -18.94 -1.02
C GLU A 920 -57.93 -18.36 0.04
N ARG A 921 -57.80 -17.07 0.31
CA ARG A 921 -58.70 -16.30 1.19
C ARG A 921 -58.99 -14.93 0.59
N ILE A 922 -60.22 -14.47 0.75
CA ILE A 922 -60.65 -13.12 0.39
C ILE A 922 -61.13 -12.46 1.68
N GLU A 923 -60.50 -11.35 2.06
CA GLU A 923 -60.83 -10.61 3.28
C GLU A 923 -60.67 -9.10 3.08
N GLU A 924 -61.33 -8.31 3.93
CA GLU A 924 -61.07 -6.87 4.00
C GLU A 924 -59.65 -6.62 4.56
N ALA A 925 -58.87 -5.83 3.84
CA ALA A 925 -57.48 -5.55 4.17
C ALA A 925 -57.08 -4.14 3.74
N THR A 926 -57.59 -3.14 4.46
CA THR A 926 -57.41 -1.71 4.15
C THR A 926 -55.95 -1.34 3.96
N ALA A 927 -55.07 -1.66 4.92
CA ALA A 927 -53.64 -1.36 4.82
C ALA A 927 -52.94 -2.02 3.60
N THR A 928 -53.41 -3.20 3.16
CA THR A 928 -52.89 -3.85 1.94
C THR A 928 -53.39 -3.15 0.69
N THR A 929 -54.67 -2.74 0.69
CA THR A 929 -55.30 -2.01 -0.40
C THR A 929 -54.64 -0.66 -0.59
N ASP A 930 -54.46 0.08 0.50
CA ASP A 930 -53.79 1.38 0.53
C ASP A 930 -52.37 1.28 -0.01
N LEU A 931 -51.59 0.28 0.43
CA LEU A 931 -50.24 0.06 -0.08
C LEU A 931 -50.19 -0.30 -1.56
N ALA A 932 -51.09 -1.18 -2.02
CA ALA A 932 -51.16 -1.54 -3.44
C ALA A 932 -51.55 -0.33 -4.31
N SER A 933 -52.52 0.47 -3.86
CA SER A 933 -52.95 1.69 -4.55
C SER A 933 -51.88 2.80 -4.50
N ALA A 934 -51.15 2.94 -3.41
CA ALA A 934 -50.02 3.86 -3.29
C ALA A 934 -48.88 3.48 -4.26
N LEU A 935 -48.55 2.19 -4.35
CA LEU A 935 -47.58 1.68 -5.31
C LEU A 935 -48.03 1.87 -6.77
N ALA A 936 -49.34 1.81 -7.04
CA ALA A 936 -49.90 1.99 -8.38
C ALA A 936 -49.92 3.47 -8.81
N SER A 937 -50.35 4.35 -7.90
CA SER A 937 -50.51 5.79 -8.16
C SER A 937 -49.21 6.58 -8.01
N GLY A 938 -48.26 6.08 -7.23
CA GLY A 938 -47.06 6.81 -6.83
C GLY A 938 -47.31 7.86 -5.74
N ASP A 939 -48.51 7.91 -5.17
CA ASP A 939 -48.90 8.88 -4.13
C ASP A 939 -48.76 8.27 -2.73
N PRO A 940 -47.86 8.80 -1.87
CA PRO A 940 -47.69 8.31 -0.51
C PRO A 940 -48.79 8.81 0.44
N ALA A 941 -49.67 9.73 0.04
CA ALA A 941 -50.70 10.31 0.92
C ALA A 941 -51.75 9.29 1.42
N THR A 942 -51.84 8.13 0.78
CA THR A 942 -52.71 7.02 1.16
C THR A 942 -52.09 6.07 2.19
N LEU A 943 -50.80 6.24 2.53
CA LEU A 943 -50.02 5.44 3.49
C LEU A 943 -49.72 6.23 4.77
#